data_AF-A0A0G1X189-F1
#
_entry.id   AF-A0A0G1X189-F1
#
_cell.length_a   1.000
_cell.length_b   1.000
_cell.length_c   1.000
_cell.angle_alpha   90.00
_cell.angle_beta   90.00
_cell.angle_gamma   90.00
#
_symmetry.space_group_name_H-M   'P 1'
#
loop_
_entity.id
_entity.type
_entity.pdbx_description
1 polymer ?
#
loop_
_entity_poly.entity_id
_entity_poly.type
_entity_poly.pdbx_seq_one_letter_code
_entity_poly.pdbx_strand_id
1 'polypeptide(L)'
;MDYQSLIQEIKKVLAPYKASVKRPAKGALIYDYLVPGSIYQEQWDWDAFFMGVALAAEIPSEAIYLRNIMLNFMHSAREDGYVPGCVTPKGPDIRLNQVKPFVAQGVYLSSRFLGDYDWISPYYHTLKKVVLYRENNLWNKKYDLGVWFNSMESGVDNNVSALEFLDKTVVATDINTHVSREYKSMSFIASELGRNTDAKFFRERAEHVRININKYLWDDKDQSYYNLDSTIGNLIRRMTFSNFVPLYASIASEKNGQSMIQRYLLNPKKMWSPYGGRTLAKDDPSYNNVNMIKPHSNWQGPVWPIANYFYLHALMRYGFQKEAVVLAERITKLVLTDIKQTGGMHENYDAETGKPLAAPNFVSWNLLVGNMLDEAVTGKNPLYLHHEYKKTSELFSRLNRTTLIHTSDAFRDELVKTSQGGKTSLPCVVHPMSPAGLRDGSGVSFVIGGTMGKSATWRTTDSRVQIEKTAIFALPAVSKKDEFFRLLTQEIKEKQPILQAGISMAYPLTPELVGEQLDGRVIAFTKENNIEGLQGKLVGQELEVYLKKHKDITTNVSVANDTICLLLSGLGRGGSRDFPQIAGVVGTGLNFAFFDDATNWKNRLSLNAHTLVAINIESANFDGFEMSPAGKAIDESSENPGKAKLEKEVAGAYLYRLYNWTMKQAYGHKAHLITDTLTLSRIARQKRHEGQVLANQILERSAQLVAIELTGILKYLHKTQGRIEVIMTGSLFWQGEGYKEKVIKWLDIMLPYVTIDFVNVAENDIVGAAALANL
;
A
#
# COMPACT_ATOMS: atom_id res chain seq x y z
N MET A 1 -15.41 23.78 -14.44
CA MET A 1 -14.51 23.91 -15.61
C MET A 1 -13.96 22.54 -15.93
N ASP A 2 -13.90 22.19 -17.21
CA ASP A 2 -13.27 20.96 -17.66
C ASP A 2 -11.75 21.18 -17.76
N TYR A 3 -11.02 20.81 -16.70
CA TYR A 3 -9.55 20.94 -16.67
C TYR A 3 -8.84 19.88 -17.53
N GLN A 4 -9.55 18.85 -18.01
CA GLN A 4 -8.91 17.75 -18.74
C GLN A 4 -8.33 18.20 -20.08
N SER A 5 -9.02 19.10 -20.80
CA SER A 5 -8.53 19.66 -22.05
C SER A 5 -7.20 20.40 -21.88
N LEU A 6 -7.10 21.27 -20.86
CA LEU A 6 -5.89 22.03 -20.57
C LEU A 6 -4.72 21.14 -20.10
N ILE A 7 -5.01 20.11 -19.30
CA ILE A 7 -4.01 19.10 -18.90
C ILE A 7 -3.47 18.35 -20.13
N GLN A 8 -4.33 17.94 -21.05
CA GLN A 8 -3.92 17.25 -22.27
C GLN A 8 -3.11 18.17 -23.19
N GLU A 9 -3.52 19.43 -23.32
CA GLU A 9 -2.83 20.43 -24.14
C GLU A 9 -1.39 20.65 -23.66
N ILE A 10 -1.18 20.96 -22.37
CA ILE A 10 0.18 21.21 -21.85
C ILE A 10 1.07 19.98 -21.97
N LYS A 11 0.56 18.78 -21.68
CA LYS A 11 1.35 17.54 -21.82
C LYS A 11 1.75 17.30 -23.27
N LYS A 12 0.82 17.52 -24.22
CA LYS A 12 1.09 17.40 -25.66
C LYS A 12 2.14 18.41 -26.12
N VAL A 13 2.03 19.67 -25.70
CA VAL A 13 2.97 20.73 -26.07
C VAL A 13 4.37 20.48 -25.48
N LEU A 14 4.46 19.96 -24.26
CA LEU A 14 5.75 19.70 -23.60
C LEU A 14 6.43 18.39 -24.07
N ALA A 15 5.69 17.46 -24.69
CA ALA A 15 6.23 16.15 -25.07
C ALA A 15 7.54 16.20 -25.90
N PRO A 16 7.68 17.05 -26.93
CA PRO A 16 8.92 17.13 -27.71
C PRO A 16 10.11 17.64 -26.89
N TYR A 17 9.87 18.55 -25.94
CA TYR A 17 10.92 19.16 -25.12
C TYR A 17 11.55 18.15 -24.14
N LYS A 18 10.82 17.12 -23.71
CA LYS A 18 11.32 16.08 -22.80
C LYS A 18 12.47 15.25 -23.38
N ALA A 19 12.53 15.10 -24.70
CA ALA A 19 13.65 14.42 -25.34
C ALA A 19 14.93 15.28 -25.27
N SER A 20 14.79 16.60 -25.35
CA SER A 20 15.92 17.55 -25.44
C SER A 20 16.77 17.64 -24.18
N VAL A 21 16.24 17.22 -23.02
CA VAL A 21 16.95 17.25 -21.73
C VAL A 21 17.76 15.99 -21.46
N LYS A 22 17.55 14.92 -22.24
CA LYS A 22 18.22 13.63 -22.03
C LYS A 22 19.60 13.63 -22.70
N ARG A 23 20.59 13.05 -22.03
CA ARG A 23 21.94 12.84 -22.56
C ARG A 23 22.38 11.40 -22.30
N PRO A 24 23.04 10.76 -23.28
CA PRO A 24 23.71 9.50 -23.02
C PRO A 24 24.91 9.72 -22.10
N ALA A 25 25.32 8.67 -21.37
CA ALA A 25 26.55 8.65 -20.59
C ALA A 25 27.75 9.22 -21.38
N LYS A 26 28.58 10.05 -20.74
CA LYS A 26 29.74 10.71 -21.36
C LYS A 26 30.79 11.10 -20.34
N GLY A 27 32.01 10.59 -20.50
CA GLY A 27 33.16 10.93 -19.66
C GLY A 27 32.90 10.58 -18.19
N ALA A 28 33.02 11.56 -17.29
CA ALA A 28 32.80 11.34 -15.85
C ALA A 28 31.33 11.05 -15.48
N LEU A 29 30.37 11.31 -16.38
CA LEU A 29 28.96 10.97 -16.22
C LEU A 29 28.72 9.59 -16.83
N ILE A 30 28.96 8.53 -16.06
CA ILE A 30 28.99 7.15 -16.56
C ILE A 30 27.59 6.54 -16.77
N TYR A 31 26.54 7.19 -16.31
CA TYR A 31 25.15 6.83 -16.58
C TYR A 31 24.42 7.93 -17.35
N ASP A 32 23.43 7.56 -18.17
CA ASP A 32 22.55 8.51 -18.87
C ASP A 32 21.93 9.51 -17.89
N TYR A 33 21.94 10.78 -18.25
CA TYR A 33 21.64 11.88 -17.33
C TYR A 33 20.74 12.93 -17.97
N LEU A 34 20.28 13.86 -17.14
CA LEU A 34 19.48 15.01 -17.56
C LEU A 34 20.29 16.29 -17.43
N VAL A 35 20.11 17.18 -18.41
CA VAL A 35 20.67 18.53 -18.44
C VAL A 35 19.56 19.52 -18.78
N PRO A 36 19.67 20.79 -18.35
CA PRO A 36 18.86 21.84 -18.93
C PRO A 36 19.03 21.80 -20.46
N GLY A 37 17.94 21.75 -21.23
CA GLY A 37 17.97 21.55 -22.69
C GLY A 37 18.76 22.63 -23.45
N SER A 38 18.81 22.55 -24.77
CA SER A 38 19.63 23.45 -25.61
C SER A 38 21.15 23.18 -25.47
N ILE A 39 21.97 24.19 -25.16
CA ILE A 39 23.43 24.17 -25.25
C ILE A 39 24.16 23.52 -24.06
N TYR A 40 23.45 23.21 -22.96
CA TYR A 40 24.12 22.69 -21.77
C TYR A 40 24.55 21.24 -21.93
N GLN A 41 25.64 20.91 -21.24
CA GLN A 41 26.22 19.57 -21.18
C GLN A 41 26.43 19.10 -19.74
N GLU A 42 26.14 19.96 -18.76
CA GLU A 42 26.39 19.72 -17.35
C GLU A 42 25.16 19.20 -16.59
N GLN A 43 25.37 18.23 -15.72
CA GLN A 43 24.37 17.73 -14.78
C GLN A 43 24.37 18.62 -13.52
N TRP A 44 23.37 19.49 -13.41
CA TRP A 44 23.14 20.33 -12.24
C TRP A 44 22.17 19.66 -11.27
N ASP A 45 22.45 19.71 -9.97
CA ASP A 45 21.69 19.00 -8.94
C ASP A 45 20.19 19.35 -8.92
N TRP A 46 19.87 20.64 -8.86
CA TRP A 46 18.51 21.17 -8.81
C TRP A 46 17.73 20.84 -10.08
N ASP A 47 18.27 21.18 -11.24
CA ASP A 47 17.70 20.89 -12.55
C ASP A 47 17.43 19.42 -12.77
N ALA A 48 18.46 18.58 -12.63
CA ALA A 48 18.40 17.17 -12.93
C ALA A 48 17.39 16.45 -12.01
N PHE A 49 17.35 16.84 -10.73
CA PHE A 49 16.36 16.30 -9.79
C PHE A 49 14.93 16.63 -10.22
N PHE A 50 14.61 17.90 -10.47
CA PHE A 50 13.23 18.31 -10.77
C PHE A 50 12.77 17.90 -12.17
N MET A 51 13.66 17.84 -13.16
CA MET A 51 13.36 17.20 -14.44
C MET A 51 13.07 15.71 -14.26
N GLY A 52 13.89 15.00 -13.48
CA GLY A 52 13.68 13.58 -13.20
C GLY A 52 12.35 13.31 -12.50
N VAL A 53 11.95 14.16 -11.56
CA VAL A 53 10.62 14.11 -10.92
C VAL A 53 9.50 14.34 -11.95
N ALA A 54 9.65 15.35 -12.82
CA ALA A 54 8.65 15.64 -13.85
C ALA A 54 8.41 14.45 -14.79
N LEU A 55 9.50 13.83 -15.27
CA LEU A 55 9.47 12.66 -16.15
C LEU A 55 8.85 11.44 -15.43
N ALA A 56 9.36 11.11 -14.24
CA ALA A 56 8.90 9.94 -13.47
C ALA A 56 7.42 10.03 -13.06
N ALA A 57 6.93 11.23 -12.75
CA ALA A 57 5.54 11.44 -12.35
C ALA A 57 4.55 11.20 -13.50
N GLU A 58 4.97 11.43 -14.75
CA GLU A 58 4.14 11.17 -15.92
C GLU A 58 4.31 9.73 -16.44
N ILE A 59 5.57 9.26 -16.52
CA ILE A 59 5.92 7.93 -16.99
C ILE A 59 6.84 7.28 -15.93
N PRO A 60 6.32 6.37 -15.08
CA PRO A 60 7.09 5.81 -13.97
C PRO A 60 8.42 5.15 -14.37
N SER A 61 8.51 4.55 -15.55
CA SER A 61 9.76 3.95 -16.04
C SER A 61 10.86 4.97 -16.36
N GLU A 62 10.52 6.25 -16.60
CA GLU A 62 11.51 7.32 -16.78
C GLU A 62 12.21 7.73 -15.48
N ALA A 63 11.77 7.20 -14.33
CA ALA A 63 12.50 7.29 -13.07
C ALA A 63 13.93 6.71 -13.14
N ILE A 64 14.24 5.94 -14.19
CA ILE A 64 15.60 5.48 -14.51
C ILE A 64 16.59 6.64 -14.63
N TYR A 65 16.19 7.79 -15.18
CA TYR A 65 17.07 8.95 -15.29
C TYR A 65 17.34 9.57 -13.92
N LEU A 66 16.31 9.68 -13.08
CA LEU A 66 16.47 10.17 -11.70
C LEU A 66 17.42 9.26 -10.91
N ARG A 67 17.30 7.94 -11.06
CA ARG A 67 18.23 6.95 -10.50
C ARG A 67 19.67 7.20 -10.96
N ASN A 68 19.86 7.30 -12.28
CA ASN A 68 21.17 7.46 -12.91
C ASN A 68 21.87 8.76 -12.52
N ILE A 69 21.12 9.87 -12.38
CA ILE A 69 21.65 11.15 -11.88
C ILE A 69 22.25 10.98 -10.47
N MET A 70 21.55 10.26 -9.58
CA MET A 70 22.06 10.01 -8.23
C MET A 70 23.30 9.11 -8.25
N LEU A 71 23.34 8.11 -9.14
CA LEU A 71 24.51 7.26 -9.35
C LEU A 71 25.70 8.08 -9.85
N ASN A 72 25.51 9.03 -10.77
CA ASN A 72 26.56 9.92 -11.24
C ASN A 72 27.13 10.80 -10.11
N PHE A 73 26.28 11.34 -9.23
CA PHE A 73 26.75 12.09 -8.06
C PHE A 73 27.52 11.20 -7.08
N MET A 74 27.01 10.01 -6.76
CA MET A 74 27.71 9.07 -5.86
C MET A 74 29.02 8.56 -6.46
N HIS A 75 29.09 8.34 -7.78
CA HIS A 75 30.31 7.95 -8.47
C HIS A 75 31.36 9.06 -8.42
N SER A 76 30.92 10.32 -8.51
CA SER A 76 31.78 11.50 -8.44
C SER A 76 32.15 11.93 -7.01
N ALA A 77 31.61 11.24 -5.99
CA ALA A 77 31.81 11.60 -4.61
C ALA A 77 33.21 11.20 -4.13
N ARG A 78 33.84 12.10 -3.36
CA ARG A 78 35.07 11.81 -2.62
C ARG A 78 34.81 10.84 -1.47
N GLU A 79 35.89 10.27 -0.92
CA GLU A 79 35.81 9.31 0.18
C GLU A 79 35.13 9.85 1.45
N ASP A 80 35.10 11.18 1.65
CA ASP A 80 34.46 11.86 2.76
C ASP A 80 32.98 12.22 2.50
N GLY A 81 32.48 11.98 1.28
CA GLY A 81 31.12 12.33 0.85
C GLY A 81 31.00 13.69 0.16
N TYR A 82 32.09 14.44 -0.03
CA TYR A 82 32.04 15.66 -0.81
C TYR A 82 31.72 15.35 -2.28
N VAL A 83 30.74 16.07 -2.83
CA VAL A 83 30.48 16.10 -4.27
C VAL A 83 29.85 17.44 -4.61
N PRO A 84 30.39 18.19 -5.59
CA PRO A 84 29.81 19.46 -5.96
C PRO A 84 28.44 19.30 -6.61
N GLY A 85 27.65 20.37 -6.59
CA GLY A 85 26.30 20.39 -7.17
C GLY A 85 26.27 20.36 -8.71
N CYS A 86 27.43 20.34 -9.35
CA CYS A 86 27.57 20.23 -10.80
C CYS A 86 28.59 19.15 -11.16
N VAL A 87 28.20 18.24 -12.06
CA VAL A 87 29.11 17.26 -12.67
C VAL A 87 29.04 17.40 -14.19
N THR A 88 30.20 17.53 -14.82
CA THR A 88 30.33 17.68 -16.27
C THR A 88 30.93 16.41 -16.86
N PRO A 89 30.90 16.23 -18.20
CA PRO A 89 31.64 15.14 -18.84
C PRO A 89 33.14 15.13 -18.54
N LYS A 90 33.73 16.27 -18.16
CA LYS A 90 35.15 16.40 -17.78
C LYS A 90 35.42 16.07 -16.31
N GLY A 91 34.39 15.95 -15.48
CA GLY A 91 34.50 15.73 -14.05
C GLY A 91 33.65 16.68 -13.20
N PRO A 92 33.77 16.59 -11.87
CA PRO A 92 33.08 17.45 -10.92
C PRO A 92 33.47 18.94 -11.10
N ASP A 93 32.50 19.84 -10.98
CA ASP A 93 32.68 21.28 -11.18
C ASP A 93 32.23 22.05 -9.94
N ILE A 94 33.16 22.80 -9.35
CA ILE A 94 33.00 23.42 -8.04
C ILE A 94 32.21 24.74 -8.05
N ARG A 95 31.60 25.13 -9.17
CA ARG A 95 30.69 26.30 -9.24
C ARG A 95 29.60 26.24 -8.16
N LEU A 96 29.17 25.04 -7.79
CA LEU A 96 28.34 24.79 -6.62
C LEU A 96 29.08 23.87 -5.67
N ASN A 97 29.40 24.36 -4.47
CA ASN A 97 30.34 23.71 -3.56
C ASN A 97 29.91 22.29 -3.13
N GLN A 98 28.69 22.09 -2.60
CA GLN A 98 28.17 20.78 -2.26
C GLN A 98 26.80 20.58 -2.88
N VAL A 99 26.56 19.38 -3.40
CA VAL A 99 25.24 18.94 -3.89
C VAL A 99 24.15 19.27 -2.87
N LYS A 100 23.05 19.85 -3.35
CA LYS A 100 21.87 20.09 -2.53
C LYS A 100 21.35 18.75 -1.96
N PRO A 101 20.63 18.75 -0.82
CA PRO A 101 20.15 17.52 -0.18
C PRO A 101 19.03 16.87 -1.01
N PHE A 102 19.39 16.29 -2.15
CA PHE A 102 18.50 15.64 -3.10
C PHE A 102 18.95 14.24 -3.49
N VAL A 103 20.11 13.77 -3.02
CA VAL A 103 20.68 12.50 -3.46
C VAL A 103 19.87 11.34 -2.89
N ALA A 104 19.67 11.30 -1.56
CA ALA A 104 18.81 10.31 -0.93
C ALA A 104 17.33 10.51 -1.31
N GLN A 105 16.86 11.75 -1.48
CA GLN A 105 15.52 11.99 -2.01
C GLN A 105 15.36 11.39 -3.42
N GLY A 106 16.34 11.57 -4.30
CA GLY A 106 16.32 11.03 -5.66
C GLY A 106 16.37 9.52 -5.68
N VAL A 107 17.22 8.91 -4.84
CA VAL A 107 17.27 7.46 -4.63
C VAL A 107 15.91 6.93 -4.18
N TYR A 108 15.31 7.53 -3.16
CA TYR A 108 14.00 7.12 -2.64
C TYR A 108 12.92 7.24 -3.72
N LEU A 109 12.84 8.40 -4.40
CA LEU A 109 11.81 8.65 -5.40
C LEU A 109 11.94 7.72 -6.61
N SER A 110 13.15 7.57 -7.14
CA SER A 110 13.40 6.66 -8.27
C SER A 110 13.09 5.22 -7.90
N SER A 111 13.53 4.75 -6.73
CA SER A 111 13.22 3.40 -6.24
C SER A 111 11.71 3.18 -6.08
N ARG A 112 10.98 4.17 -5.55
CA ARG A 112 9.53 4.11 -5.38
C ARG A 112 8.80 4.01 -6.73
N PHE A 113 9.21 4.77 -7.73
CA PHE A 113 8.59 4.72 -9.07
C PHE A 113 8.95 3.45 -9.84
N LEU A 114 10.18 2.94 -9.67
CA LEU A 114 10.65 1.70 -10.30
C LEU A 114 10.18 0.44 -9.57
N GLY A 115 9.74 0.55 -8.32
CA GLY A 115 9.35 -0.59 -7.49
C GLY A 115 10.51 -1.42 -6.97
N ASP A 116 11.73 -0.86 -6.94
CA ASP A 116 12.97 -1.55 -6.61
C ASP A 116 13.90 -0.65 -5.80
N TYR A 117 14.28 -1.10 -4.59
CA TYR A 117 15.27 -0.45 -3.73
C TYR A 117 16.61 -1.20 -3.70
N ASP A 118 16.70 -2.43 -4.22
CA ASP A 118 17.89 -3.29 -4.05
C ASP A 118 19.09 -2.73 -4.82
N TRP A 119 18.85 -2.01 -5.93
CA TRP A 119 19.90 -1.40 -6.75
C TRP A 119 20.81 -0.44 -5.99
N ILE A 120 20.34 0.17 -4.88
CA ILE A 120 21.16 1.09 -4.09
C ILE A 120 22.08 0.37 -3.10
N SER A 121 21.83 -0.91 -2.81
CA SER A 121 22.56 -1.67 -1.79
C SER A 121 24.10 -1.60 -1.93
N PRO A 122 24.69 -1.71 -3.14
CA PRO A 122 26.15 -1.59 -3.33
C PRO A 122 26.70 -0.19 -3.04
N TYR A 123 25.87 0.86 -3.17
CA TYR A 123 26.26 2.26 -3.03
C TYR A 123 25.81 2.88 -1.70
N TYR A 124 25.12 2.12 -0.85
CA TYR A 124 24.51 2.62 0.37
C TYR A 124 25.51 3.35 1.29
N HIS A 125 26.75 2.85 1.39
CA HIS A 125 27.78 3.49 2.21
C HIS A 125 28.19 4.87 1.65
N THR A 126 28.37 4.98 0.33
CA THR A 126 28.66 6.24 -0.35
C THR A 126 27.50 7.22 -0.22
N LEU A 127 26.26 6.75 -0.41
CA LEU A 127 25.05 7.55 -0.19
C LEU A 127 25.03 8.15 1.21
N LYS A 128 25.26 7.31 2.24
CA LYS A 128 25.29 7.74 3.64
C LYS A 128 26.32 8.84 3.89
N LYS A 129 27.51 8.74 3.29
CA LYS A 129 28.56 9.76 3.41
C LYS A 129 28.17 11.07 2.74
N VAL A 130 27.63 11.02 1.51
CA VAL A 130 27.16 12.22 0.79
C VAL A 130 26.08 12.94 1.58
N VAL A 131 25.12 12.20 2.14
CA VAL A 131 24.05 12.73 2.98
C VAL A 131 24.58 13.40 4.24
N LEU A 132 25.56 12.79 4.92
CA LEU A 132 26.13 13.31 6.18
C LEU A 132 27.20 14.39 5.97
N TYR A 133 27.73 14.57 4.77
CA TYR A 133 28.79 15.54 4.50
C TYR A 133 28.40 16.96 4.93
N ARG A 134 27.15 17.35 4.69
CA ARG A 134 26.65 18.69 5.02
C ARG A 134 26.61 18.93 6.52
N GLU A 135 26.15 17.95 7.30
CA GLU A 135 26.16 18.05 8.76
C GLU A 135 27.58 18.12 9.33
N ASN A 136 28.54 17.46 8.67
CA ASN A 136 29.93 17.47 9.10
C ASN A 136 30.68 18.76 8.73
N ASN A 137 30.28 19.49 7.69
CA ASN A 137 31.09 20.57 7.10
C ASN A 137 30.36 21.92 6.89
N LEU A 138 29.03 21.93 6.79
CA LEU A 138 28.20 23.09 6.49
C LEU A 138 27.03 23.15 7.49
N TRP A 139 27.40 23.17 8.78
CA TRP A 139 26.47 23.08 9.90
C TRP A 139 26.78 24.10 10.99
N ASN A 140 25.76 24.80 11.46
CA ASN A 140 25.87 25.70 12.59
C ASN A 140 25.55 24.94 13.89
N LYS A 141 26.56 24.75 14.75
CA LYS A 141 26.44 24.00 16.01
C LYS A 141 25.50 24.63 17.03
N LYS A 142 25.34 25.97 17.04
CA LYS A 142 24.50 26.68 18.02
C LYS A 142 23.01 26.40 17.78
N TYR A 143 22.59 26.44 16.52
CA TYR A 143 21.20 26.19 16.14
C TYR A 143 20.93 24.74 15.78
N ASP A 144 22.00 23.96 15.59
CA ASP A 144 21.97 22.58 15.13
C ASP A 144 21.15 22.45 13.83
N LEU A 145 21.54 23.27 12.86
CA LEU A 145 20.94 23.43 11.54
C LEU A 145 22.02 23.71 10.49
N GLY A 146 21.76 23.34 9.24
CA GLY A 146 22.62 23.56 8.10
C GLY A 146 22.65 25.01 7.62
N VAL A 147 23.75 25.36 6.96
CA VAL A 147 23.96 26.65 6.30
C VAL A 147 24.21 26.42 4.81
N TRP A 148 23.81 27.38 3.97
CA TRP A 148 24.30 27.43 2.60
C TRP A 148 25.77 27.82 2.59
N PHE A 149 26.56 27.29 1.65
CA PHE A 149 27.90 27.82 1.40
C PHE A 149 27.80 29.31 1.03
N ASN A 150 26.95 29.64 0.05
CA ASN A 150 26.57 31.01 -0.32
C ASN A 150 25.22 31.02 -1.05
N SER A 151 24.75 32.20 -1.47
CA SER A 151 23.46 32.35 -2.17
C SER A 151 23.42 31.58 -3.49
N MET A 152 24.53 31.48 -4.24
CA MET A 152 24.61 30.69 -5.48
C MET A 152 24.39 29.19 -5.24
N GLU A 153 24.97 28.62 -4.17
CA GLU A 153 24.77 27.20 -3.81
C GLU A 153 23.29 26.86 -3.60
N SER A 154 22.48 27.83 -3.15
CA SER A 154 21.04 27.64 -2.91
C SER A 154 20.22 27.43 -4.20
N GLY A 155 20.72 27.91 -5.35
CA GLY A 155 19.95 27.97 -6.60
C GLY A 155 18.95 29.13 -6.67
N VAL A 156 18.95 30.01 -5.66
CA VAL A 156 18.16 31.25 -5.60
C VAL A 156 19.13 32.43 -5.57
N ASP A 157 19.82 32.63 -6.69
CA ASP A 157 21.07 33.39 -6.81
C ASP A 157 21.09 34.72 -6.06
N ASN A 158 20.11 35.60 -6.30
CA ASN A 158 20.02 36.93 -5.69
C ASN A 158 18.97 37.01 -4.56
N ASN A 159 18.74 35.90 -3.85
CA ASN A 159 17.87 35.86 -2.67
C ASN A 159 18.33 36.90 -1.63
N VAL A 160 17.51 37.93 -1.42
CA VAL A 160 17.82 39.01 -0.46
C VAL A 160 17.98 38.53 0.98
N SER A 161 17.53 37.31 1.30
CA SER A 161 17.72 36.68 2.60
C SER A 161 19.03 35.88 2.72
N ALA A 162 19.93 35.97 1.74
CA ALA A 162 21.21 35.26 1.72
C ALA A 162 22.34 36.01 0.98
N LEU A 163 22.03 36.79 -0.07
CA LEU A 163 23.01 37.38 -0.99
C LEU A 163 24.05 38.29 -0.33
N GLU A 164 23.63 39.14 0.62
CA GLU A 164 24.48 40.17 1.24
C GLU A 164 25.18 39.68 2.51
N PHE A 165 25.14 38.36 2.79
CA PHE A 165 25.66 37.76 4.01
C PHE A 165 26.94 36.97 3.72
N LEU A 166 27.79 36.82 4.74
CA LEU A 166 29.03 36.06 4.63
C LEU A 166 28.76 34.58 4.34
N ASP A 167 29.64 33.96 3.56
CA ASP A 167 29.59 32.53 3.28
C ASP A 167 29.45 31.70 4.57
N LYS A 168 28.60 30.66 4.53
CA LYS A 168 28.36 29.72 5.64
C LYS A 168 27.77 30.35 6.91
N THR A 169 27.21 31.57 6.84
CA THR A 169 26.63 32.24 8.02
C THR A 169 25.11 32.28 8.04
N VAL A 170 24.43 32.02 6.92
CA VAL A 170 22.97 32.05 6.86
C VAL A 170 22.40 30.66 7.13
N VAL A 171 21.71 30.53 8.26
CA VAL A 171 20.89 29.35 8.59
C VAL A 171 19.55 29.52 7.88
N ALA A 172 19.40 28.88 6.72
CA ALA A 172 18.27 29.12 5.83
C ALA A 172 17.14 28.09 5.99
N THR A 173 15.91 28.53 5.75
CA THR A 173 14.69 27.71 5.91
C THR A 173 14.63 26.59 4.86
N ASP A 174 15.06 26.88 3.65
CA ASP A 174 15.04 25.97 2.50
C ASP A 174 16.04 24.81 2.64
N ILE A 175 17.33 25.09 2.91
CA ILE A 175 18.34 24.03 3.08
C ILE A 175 17.95 23.06 4.17
N ASN A 176 17.50 23.56 5.31
CA ASN A 176 17.14 22.74 6.45
C ASN A 176 15.88 21.91 6.19
N THR A 177 14.95 22.45 5.41
CA THR A 177 13.80 21.68 4.94
C THR A 177 14.23 20.53 4.03
N HIS A 178 15.13 20.80 3.08
CA HIS A 178 15.68 19.77 2.20
C HIS A 178 16.49 18.72 2.97
N VAL A 179 17.31 19.12 3.96
CA VAL A 179 18.02 18.18 4.86
C VAL A 179 17.05 17.30 5.65
N SER A 180 15.99 17.87 6.23
CA SER A 180 14.97 17.08 6.95
C SER A 180 14.35 16.02 6.04
N ARG A 181 14.07 16.37 4.78
CA ARG A 181 13.56 15.43 3.78
C ARG A 181 14.60 14.40 3.34
N GLU A 182 15.84 14.80 3.14
CA GLU A 182 16.96 13.92 2.81
C GLU A 182 17.14 12.83 3.89
N TYR A 183 17.08 13.22 5.16
CA TYR A 183 17.13 12.26 6.28
C TYR A 183 15.88 11.37 6.35
N LYS A 184 14.68 11.89 6.08
CA LYS A 184 13.47 11.05 5.96
C LYS A 184 13.61 10.02 4.84
N SER A 185 14.17 10.40 3.69
CA SER A 185 14.42 9.49 2.58
C SER A 185 15.47 8.44 2.95
N MET A 186 16.58 8.84 3.58
CA MET A 186 17.62 7.92 4.03
C MET A 186 17.10 6.91 5.07
N SER A 187 16.24 7.35 5.98
CA SER A 187 15.55 6.47 6.94
C SER A 187 14.73 5.39 6.25
N PHE A 188 13.96 5.76 5.21
CA PHE A 188 13.14 4.82 4.46
C PHE A 188 13.98 3.83 3.65
N ILE A 189 14.99 4.33 2.94
CA ILE A 189 15.92 3.49 2.17
C ILE A 189 16.59 2.47 3.10
N ALA A 190 17.06 2.91 4.27
CA ALA A 190 17.64 2.02 5.26
C ALA A 190 16.64 0.96 5.74
N SER A 191 15.38 1.32 5.98
CA SER A 191 14.33 0.37 6.38
C SER A 191 14.05 -0.68 5.31
N GLU A 192 13.91 -0.29 4.04
CA GLU A 192 13.66 -1.22 2.93
C GLU A 192 14.85 -2.18 2.72
N LEU A 193 16.07 -1.74 3.01
CA LEU A 193 17.28 -2.57 2.96
C LEU A 193 17.55 -3.37 4.26
N GLY A 194 16.63 -3.36 5.23
CA GLY A 194 16.80 -4.08 6.52
C GLY A 194 17.84 -3.47 7.48
N ARG A 195 18.28 -2.23 7.25
CA ARG A 195 19.27 -1.49 8.06
C ARG A 195 18.59 -0.67 9.15
N ASN A 196 17.93 -1.37 10.08
CA ASN A 196 17.03 -0.77 11.08
C ASN A 196 17.70 0.26 12.02
N THR A 197 18.99 0.11 12.32
CA THR A 197 19.74 1.06 13.17
C THR A 197 19.89 2.42 12.48
N ASP A 198 20.30 2.41 11.22
CA ASP A 198 20.40 3.62 10.40
C ASP A 198 19.01 4.23 10.15
N ALA A 199 18.00 3.39 9.90
CA ALA A 199 16.63 3.83 9.72
C ALA A 199 16.15 4.66 10.93
N LYS A 200 16.42 4.16 12.15
CA LYS A 200 16.11 4.86 13.40
C LYS A 200 16.92 6.16 13.54
N PHE A 201 18.24 6.11 13.32
CA PHE A 201 19.11 7.28 13.43
C PHE A 201 18.65 8.44 12.54
N PHE A 202 18.47 8.18 11.24
CA PHE A 202 18.06 9.23 10.30
C PHE A 202 16.64 9.74 10.56
N ARG A 203 15.75 8.87 11.06
CA ARG A 203 14.41 9.27 11.48
C ARG A 203 14.46 10.28 12.62
N GLU A 204 15.23 9.99 13.67
CA GLU A 204 15.39 10.85 14.83
C GLU A 204 16.06 12.17 14.44
N ARG A 205 17.09 12.10 13.58
CA ARG A 205 17.78 13.30 13.08
C ARG A 205 16.87 14.20 12.26
N ALA A 206 16.04 13.62 11.39
CA ALA A 206 15.06 14.38 10.62
C ALA A 206 14.05 15.14 11.51
N GLU A 207 13.62 14.51 12.60
CA GLU A 207 12.73 15.16 13.58
C GLU A 207 13.45 16.25 14.38
N HIS A 208 14.70 16.05 14.77
CA HIS A 208 15.49 17.09 15.42
C HIS A 208 15.65 18.33 14.54
N VAL A 209 16.00 18.15 13.26
CA VAL A 209 16.07 19.25 12.30
C VAL A 209 14.71 19.93 12.17
N ARG A 210 13.60 19.18 12.06
CA ARG A 210 12.24 19.74 11.99
C ARG A 210 11.90 20.57 13.25
N ILE A 211 12.25 20.09 14.43
CA ILE A 211 12.04 20.79 15.70
C ILE A 211 12.85 22.09 15.71
N ASN A 212 14.13 22.05 15.32
CA ASN A 212 14.99 23.22 15.31
C ASN A 212 14.56 24.27 14.27
N ILE A 213 14.07 23.87 13.10
CA ILE A 213 13.47 24.81 12.13
C ILE A 213 12.30 25.55 12.78
N ASN A 214 11.38 24.83 13.43
CA ASN A 214 10.23 25.45 14.11
C ASN A 214 10.63 26.28 15.33
N LYS A 215 11.72 25.93 16.01
CA LYS A 215 12.19 26.65 17.20
C LYS A 215 12.90 27.96 16.84
N TYR A 216 13.76 27.95 15.84
CA TYR A 216 14.69 29.05 15.58
C TYR A 216 14.32 29.89 14.36
N LEU A 217 13.60 29.32 13.39
CA LEU A 217 13.31 30.00 12.13
C LEU A 217 11.85 30.44 12.01
N TRP A 218 10.95 29.96 12.86
CA TRP A 218 9.56 30.40 12.92
C TRP A 218 9.40 31.59 13.87
N ASP A 219 8.66 32.61 13.43
CA ASP A 219 8.29 33.76 14.25
C ASP A 219 6.76 33.75 14.47
N ASP A 220 6.33 33.63 15.74
CA ASP A 220 4.92 33.58 16.10
C ASP A 220 4.18 34.92 15.91
N LYS A 221 4.87 36.06 15.93
CA LYS A 221 4.22 37.36 15.74
C LYS A 221 3.89 37.58 14.26
N ASP A 222 4.85 37.25 13.41
CA ASP A 222 4.71 37.38 11.96
C ASP A 222 3.97 36.17 11.36
N GLN A 223 3.88 35.04 12.07
CA GLN A 223 3.29 33.79 11.57
C GLN A 223 3.99 33.35 10.27
N SER A 224 5.32 33.38 10.28
CA SER A 224 6.16 33.05 9.12
C SER A 224 7.48 32.46 9.54
N TYR A 225 8.09 31.69 8.64
CA TYR A 225 9.51 31.38 8.73
C TYR A 225 10.38 32.52 8.20
N TYR A 226 11.62 32.61 8.67
CA TYR A 226 12.66 33.51 8.15
C TYR A 226 14.03 32.82 8.23
N ASN A 227 14.93 33.17 7.30
CA ASN A 227 16.35 32.83 7.45
C ASN A 227 16.92 33.53 8.68
N LEU A 228 17.99 32.96 9.25
CA LEU A 228 18.69 33.51 10.40
C LEU A 228 20.13 33.83 10.04
N ASP A 229 20.57 35.05 10.35
CA ASP A 229 21.98 35.43 10.32
C ASP A 229 22.64 34.92 11.60
N SER A 230 23.52 33.92 11.47
CA SER A 230 24.15 33.30 12.63
C SER A 230 25.26 34.12 13.27
N THR A 231 25.75 35.18 12.61
CA THR A 231 26.81 36.05 13.15
C THR A 231 26.29 36.91 14.30
N ILE A 232 25.06 37.41 14.18
CA ILE A 232 24.40 38.26 15.19
C ILE A 232 23.19 37.58 15.83
N GLY A 233 22.69 36.47 15.27
CA GLY A 233 21.58 35.68 15.79
C GLY A 233 20.19 36.24 15.53
N ASN A 234 20.03 37.10 14.52
CA ASN A 234 18.76 37.74 14.18
C ASN A 234 18.10 37.09 12.97
N LEU A 235 16.76 37.09 12.96
CA LEU A 235 15.97 36.72 11.78
C LEU A 235 16.08 37.79 10.69
N ILE A 236 16.30 37.35 9.46
CA ILE A 236 16.37 38.19 8.27
C ILE A 236 14.95 38.40 7.75
N ARG A 237 14.32 39.52 8.13
CA ARG A 237 12.89 39.79 7.92
C ARG A 237 12.55 40.23 6.49
N ARG A 238 12.80 39.35 5.53
CA ARG A 238 12.39 39.49 4.12
C ARG A 238 11.49 38.31 3.75
N MET A 239 10.37 38.59 3.09
CA MET A 239 9.39 37.57 2.70
C MET A 239 9.67 37.09 1.28
N THR A 240 10.43 36.01 1.17
CA THR A 240 10.90 35.43 -0.09
C THR A 240 10.30 34.03 -0.29
N PHE A 241 10.59 33.44 -1.45
CA PHE A 241 10.26 32.05 -1.75
C PHE A 241 10.73 31.06 -0.66
N SER A 242 11.96 31.23 -0.15
CA SER A 242 12.57 30.32 0.83
C SER A 242 11.71 30.17 2.09
N ASN A 243 10.99 31.21 2.51
CA ASN A 243 10.15 31.21 3.70
C ASN A 243 9.01 30.17 3.61
N PHE A 244 8.53 29.84 2.39
CA PHE A 244 7.44 28.88 2.18
C PHE A 244 7.91 27.44 1.97
N VAL A 245 9.20 27.22 1.73
CA VAL A 245 9.76 25.88 1.51
C VAL A 245 9.45 24.92 2.69
N PRO A 246 9.50 25.32 3.97
CA PRO A 246 9.06 24.46 5.07
C PRO A 246 7.62 23.90 4.93
N LEU A 247 6.73 24.60 4.21
CA LEU A 247 5.34 24.18 4.06
C LEU A 247 5.20 22.96 3.15
N TYR A 248 5.88 22.89 2.00
CA TYR A 248 5.72 21.75 1.09
C TYR A 248 6.17 20.41 1.72
N ALA A 249 7.04 20.49 2.73
CA ALA A 249 7.59 19.38 3.47
C ALA A 249 6.87 19.08 4.81
N SER A 250 5.73 19.75 5.06
CA SER A 250 4.93 19.61 6.28
C SER A 250 5.74 19.83 7.57
N ILE A 251 6.66 20.82 7.56
CA ILE A 251 7.45 21.18 8.74
C ILE A 251 6.59 21.94 9.75
N ALA A 252 5.74 22.84 9.27
CA ALA A 252 4.82 23.63 10.09
C ALA A 252 3.66 22.77 10.59
N SER A 253 3.08 23.19 11.73
CA SER A 253 1.77 22.68 12.12
C SER A 253 0.71 23.13 11.11
N GLU A 254 -0.40 22.38 11.02
CA GLU A 254 -1.51 22.70 10.12
C GLU A 254 -1.98 24.15 10.29
N LYS A 255 -2.19 24.58 11.54
CA LYS A 255 -2.58 25.94 11.90
C LYS A 255 -1.57 26.99 11.41
N ASN A 256 -0.27 26.77 11.64
CA ASN A 256 0.77 27.72 11.29
C ASN A 256 0.90 27.84 9.76
N GLY A 257 0.88 26.71 9.04
CA GLY A 257 0.93 26.73 7.58
C GLY A 257 -0.29 27.40 6.96
N GLN A 258 -1.50 27.15 7.48
CA GLN A 258 -2.73 27.82 7.05
C GLN A 258 -2.65 29.34 7.27
N SER A 259 -2.18 29.77 8.45
CA SER A 259 -2.02 31.19 8.77
C SER A 259 -1.05 31.88 7.81
N MET A 260 0.13 31.28 7.59
CA MET A 260 1.15 31.83 6.71
C MET A 260 0.68 31.93 5.26
N ILE A 261 -0.02 30.89 4.76
CA ILE A 261 -0.58 30.88 3.41
C ILE A 261 -1.59 32.01 3.22
N GLN A 262 -2.54 32.16 4.15
CA GLN A 262 -3.56 33.19 4.06
C GLN A 262 -2.97 34.59 4.17
N ARG A 263 -2.02 34.79 5.10
CA ARG A 263 -1.43 36.11 5.37
C ARG A 263 -0.53 36.61 4.24
N TYR A 264 0.23 35.69 3.61
CA TYR A 264 1.28 36.06 2.67
C TYR A 264 1.12 35.44 1.28
N LEU A 265 0.94 34.11 1.17
CA LEU A 265 0.95 33.44 -0.14
C LEU A 265 -0.24 33.84 -1.01
N LEU A 266 -1.45 33.86 -0.44
CA LEU A 266 -2.70 34.20 -1.11
C LEU A 266 -3.01 35.70 -1.11
N ASN A 267 -2.14 36.51 -0.51
CA ASN A 267 -2.34 37.95 -0.38
C ASN A 267 -1.80 38.71 -1.61
N PRO A 268 -2.63 39.46 -2.35
CA PRO A 268 -2.19 40.18 -3.54
C PRO A 268 -1.16 41.28 -3.31
N LYS A 269 -1.14 41.86 -2.11
CA LYS A 269 -0.15 42.87 -1.68
C LYS A 269 1.19 42.25 -1.28
N LYS A 270 1.26 40.91 -1.22
CA LYS A 270 2.44 40.12 -0.86
C LYS A 270 2.82 39.22 -2.02
N MET A 271 2.55 37.93 -1.95
CA MET A 271 3.06 36.95 -2.92
C MET A 271 2.09 36.64 -4.07
N TRP A 272 0.78 36.86 -3.92
CA TRP A 272 -0.20 36.43 -4.91
C TRP A 272 -0.29 37.40 -6.09
N SER A 273 0.16 37.01 -7.28
CA SER A 273 0.07 37.82 -8.49
C SER A 273 -1.02 37.29 -9.44
N PRO A 274 -1.43 38.08 -10.46
CA PRO A 274 -2.36 37.61 -11.48
C PRO A 274 -1.87 36.39 -12.28
N TYR A 275 -0.55 36.16 -12.34
CA TYR A 275 0.09 35.13 -13.16
C TYR A 275 0.74 33.99 -12.35
N GLY A 276 0.78 34.10 -11.01
CA GLY A 276 1.34 33.09 -10.13
C GLY A 276 1.72 33.64 -8.76
N GLY A 277 2.43 32.87 -7.97
CA GLY A 277 3.14 33.32 -6.78
C GLY A 277 4.47 33.98 -7.14
N ARG A 278 4.71 35.16 -6.57
CA ARG A 278 5.98 35.90 -6.64
C ARG A 278 7.10 35.15 -5.91
N THR A 279 8.34 35.49 -6.20
CA THR A 279 9.52 34.99 -5.48
C THR A 279 10.00 35.92 -4.37
N LEU A 280 9.56 37.18 -4.38
CA LEU A 280 9.71 38.18 -3.33
C LEU A 280 8.38 38.93 -3.13
N ALA A 281 8.04 39.26 -1.89
CA ALA A 281 6.82 40.00 -1.60
C ALA A 281 6.79 41.36 -2.30
N LYS A 282 5.62 41.74 -2.85
CA LYS A 282 5.44 42.97 -3.63
C LYS A 282 5.77 44.26 -2.87
N ASP A 283 5.62 44.26 -1.55
CA ASP A 283 5.89 45.42 -0.70
C ASP A 283 7.31 45.44 -0.11
N ASP A 284 8.16 44.54 -0.58
CA ASP A 284 9.58 44.55 -0.24
C ASP A 284 10.33 45.61 -1.07
N PRO A 285 11.27 46.40 -0.49
CA PRO A 285 11.99 47.44 -1.22
C PRO A 285 12.80 46.96 -2.42
N SER A 286 13.23 45.69 -2.45
CA SER A 286 13.97 45.12 -3.57
C SER A 286 13.06 44.49 -4.63
N TYR A 287 11.73 44.50 -4.44
CA TYR A 287 10.79 43.91 -5.37
C TYR A 287 10.89 44.52 -6.77
N ASN A 288 11.13 43.67 -7.77
CA ASN A 288 11.21 44.08 -9.17
C ASN A 288 10.92 42.90 -10.13
N ASN A 289 10.72 43.20 -11.42
CA ASN A 289 10.61 42.21 -12.50
C ASN A 289 11.68 42.44 -13.58
N VAL A 290 12.88 42.88 -13.20
CA VAL A 290 13.96 43.19 -14.14
C VAL A 290 14.38 41.90 -14.87
N ASN A 291 14.51 41.99 -16.20
CA ASN A 291 15.07 40.92 -17.01
C ASN A 291 16.59 40.83 -16.78
N MET A 292 17.05 39.84 -16.03
CA MET A 292 18.44 39.71 -15.60
C MET A 292 18.87 38.24 -15.49
N ILE A 293 20.06 37.94 -16.03
CA ILE A 293 20.78 36.65 -15.91
C ILE A 293 22.20 36.85 -15.34
N LYS A 294 22.83 37.99 -15.61
CA LYS A 294 24.18 38.32 -15.14
C LYS A 294 24.15 39.58 -14.27
N PRO A 295 24.78 39.59 -13.09
CA PRO A 295 25.60 38.50 -12.50
C PRO A 295 24.78 37.33 -11.93
N HIS A 296 23.46 37.46 -11.80
CA HIS A 296 22.56 36.47 -11.19
C HIS A 296 21.24 36.37 -11.96
N SER A 297 20.55 35.23 -11.88
CA SER A 297 19.13 35.15 -12.26
C SER A 297 18.23 35.87 -11.24
N ASN A 298 17.14 36.48 -11.70
CA ASN A 298 16.31 37.34 -10.85
C ASN A 298 15.22 36.60 -10.04
N TRP A 299 15.43 36.47 -8.73
CA TRP A 299 14.52 35.92 -7.73
C TRP A 299 13.86 36.98 -6.83
N GLN A 300 13.96 38.26 -7.20
CA GLN A 300 13.46 39.39 -6.40
C GLN A 300 12.06 39.84 -6.81
N GLY A 301 11.20 38.91 -7.25
CA GLY A 301 9.84 39.24 -7.65
C GLY A 301 9.23 38.35 -8.72
N PRO A 302 9.95 38.01 -9.81
CA PRO A 302 9.37 37.25 -10.93
C PRO A 302 8.68 35.95 -10.52
N VAL A 303 7.76 35.51 -11.35
CA VAL A 303 7.09 34.20 -11.24
C VAL A 303 8.01 33.14 -11.84
N TRP A 304 8.46 32.21 -11.00
CA TRP A 304 9.25 31.05 -11.41
C TRP A 304 8.38 29.79 -11.37
N PRO A 305 8.30 28.98 -12.45
CA PRO A 305 7.51 27.75 -12.45
C PRO A 305 7.88 26.80 -11.31
N ILE A 306 9.17 26.66 -10.98
CA ILE A 306 9.63 25.81 -9.88
C ILE A 306 9.20 26.34 -8.50
N ALA A 307 9.29 27.63 -8.23
CA ALA A 307 8.79 28.20 -6.97
C ALA A 307 7.28 27.94 -6.80
N ASN A 308 6.55 28.06 -7.90
CA ASN A 308 5.12 27.83 -7.95
C ASN A 308 4.75 26.35 -7.81
N TYR A 309 5.65 25.43 -8.19
CA TYR A 309 5.50 24.00 -7.89
C TYR A 309 5.54 23.75 -6.37
N PHE A 310 6.45 24.40 -5.64
CA PHE A 310 6.47 24.30 -4.18
C PHE A 310 5.25 24.95 -3.53
N TYR A 311 4.83 26.13 -4.00
CA TYR A 311 3.61 26.78 -3.52
C TYR A 311 2.37 25.93 -3.76
N LEU A 312 2.28 25.30 -4.94
CA LEU A 312 1.20 24.35 -5.26
C LEU A 312 1.13 23.25 -4.21
N HIS A 313 2.24 22.57 -3.94
CA HIS A 313 2.28 21.48 -2.97
C HIS A 313 2.06 21.96 -1.53
N ALA A 314 2.53 23.16 -1.17
CA ALA A 314 2.19 23.78 0.11
C ALA A 314 0.67 24.03 0.22
N LEU A 315 0.04 24.64 -0.79
CA LEU A 315 -1.41 24.87 -0.81
C LEU A 315 -2.18 23.56 -0.65
N MET A 316 -1.79 22.52 -1.39
CA MET A 316 -2.42 21.20 -1.31
C MET A 316 -2.25 20.56 0.09
N ARG A 317 -1.07 20.68 0.71
CA ARG A 317 -0.77 20.13 2.03
C ARG A 317 -1.61 20.74 3.16
N TYR A 318 -1.91 22.03 3.08
CA TYR A 318 -2.63 22.76 4.14
C TYR A 318 -4.11 23.01 3.83
N GLY A 319 -4.68 22.29 2.86
CA GLY A 319 -6.12 22.28 2.60
C GLY A 319 -6.64 23.30 1.57
N PHE A 320 -5.74 24.05 0.91
CA PHE A 320 -6.07 25.08 -0.09
C PHE A 320 -6.08 24.51 -1.52
N GLN A 321 -6.78 23.39 -1.73
CA GLN A 321 -6.76 22.73 -3.05
C GLN A 321 -7.38 23.59 -4.15
N LYS A 322 -8.39 24.40 -3.85
CA LYS A 322 -9.02 25.27 -4.85
C LYS A 322 -8.03 26.31 -5.37
N GLU A 323 -7.27 26.91 -4.46
CA GLU A 323 -6.23 27.89 -4.74
C GLU A 323 -5.04 27.24 -5.45
N ALA A 324 -4.68 26.00 -5.09
CA ALA A 324 -3.70 25.19 -5.80
C ALA A 324 -4.09 24.98 -7.28
N VAL A 325 -5.36 24.66 -7.56
CA VAL A 325 -5.87 24.52 -8.93
C VAL A 325 -5.79 25.85 -9.69
N VAL A 326 -6.18 26.96 -9.06
CA VAL A 326 -6.06 28.30 -9.66
C VAL A 326 -4.61 28.65 -9.96
N LEU A 327 -3.68 28.34 -9.04
CA LEU A 327 -2.26 28.58 -9.24
C LEU A 327 -1.73 27.76 -10.42
N ALA A 328 -2.01 26.46 -10.44
CA ALA A 328 -1.57 25.57 -11.50
C ALA A 328 -2.12 26.01 -12.87
N GLU A 329 -3.40 26.38 -12.94
CA GLU A 329 -4.02 26.88 -14.16
C GLU A 329 -3.33 28.15 -14.70
N ARG A 330 -3.00 29.10 -13.82
CA ARG A 330 -2.27 30.33 -14.20
C ARG A 330 -0.90 30.02 -14.79
N ILE A 331 -0.13 29.18 -14.12
CA ILE A 331 1.22 28.79 -14.58
C ILE A 331 1.15 28.00 -15.89
N THR A 332 0.20 27.07 -16.03
CA THR A 332 -0.02 26.33 -17.27
C THR A 332 -0.33 27.26 -18.44
N LYS A 333 -1.26 28.21 -18.27
CA LYS A 333 -1.60 29.20 -19.31
C LYS A 333 -0.42 30.12 -19.64
N LEU A 334 0.36 30.49 -18.64
CA LEU A 334 1.55 31.33 -18.80
C LEU A 334 2.58 30.65 -19.71
N VAL A 335 2.91 29.39 -19.42
CA VAL A 335 3.85 28.59 -20.24
C VAL A 335 3.31 28.32 -21.64
N LEU A 336 2.02 27.96 -21.78
CA LEU A 336 1.41 27.77 -23.11
C LEU A 336 1.48 29.05 -23.95
N THR A 337 1.23 30.21 -23.32
CA THR A 337 1.30 31.51 -24.00
C THR A 337 2.73 31.83 -24.44
N ASP A 338 3.71 31.58 -23.58
CA ASP A 338 5.14 31.75 -23.91
C ASP A 338 5.54 30.90 -25.12
N ILE A 339 5.27 29.59 -25.07
CA ILE A 339 5.60 28.67 -26.17
C ILE A 339 4.94 29.12 -27.48
N LYS A 340 3.67 29.57 -27.42
CA LYS A 340 2.95 30.08 -28.59
C LYS A 340 3.57 31.35 -29.15
N GLN A 341 4.09 32.24 -28.31
CA GLN A 341 4.62 33.55 -28.73
C GLN A 341 6.09 33.49 -29.14
N THR A 342 6.89 32.64 -28.50
CA THR A 342 8.36 32.67 -28.60
C THR A 342 8.94 31.39 -29.22
N GLY A 343 8.15 30.31 -29.30
CA GLY A 343 8.60 28.99 -29.76
C GLY A 343 9.31 28.15 -28.68
N GLY A 344 9.48 28.70 -27.48
CA GLY A 344 10.17 28.04 -26.37
C GLY A 344 9.63 28.47 -25.01
N MET A 345 10.37 28.11 -23.96
CA MET A 345 10.06 28.49 -22.58
C MET A 345 11.15 29.42 -22.03
N HIS A 346 10.81 30.19 -21.01
CA HIS A 346 11.72 31.04 -20.24
C HIS A 346 11.86 30.54 -18.80
N GLU A 347 12.94 30.94 -18.13
CA GLU A 347 13.18 30.58 -16.71
C GLU A 347 12.11 31.18 -15.79
N ASN A 348 11.73 32.42 -16.07
CA ASN A 348 10.82 33.20 -15.24
C ASN A 348 10.05 34.25 -16.04
N TYR A 349 9.01 34.77 -15.40
CA TYR A 349 8.02 35.65 -16.00
C TYR A 349 7.75 36.86 -15.11
N ASP A 350 7.44 37.99 -15.73
CA ASP A 350 6.97 39.18 -15.02
C ASP A 350 5.71 38.83 -14.21
N ALA A 351 5.75 39.07 -12.91
CA ALA A 351 4.65 38.70 -12.02
C ALA A 351 3.39 39.53 -12.24
N GLU A 352 3.49 40.74 -12.80
CA GLU A 352 2.39 41.67 -12.98
C GLU A 352 1.83 41.67 -14.40
N THR A 353 2.63 41.32 -15.41
CA THR A 353 2.21 41.30 -16.82
C THR A 353 2.28 39.93 -17.50
N GLY A 354 2.91 38.93 -16.89
CA GLY A 354 3.10 37.60 -17.47
C GLY A 354 4.06 37.55 -18.65
N LYS A 355 4.85 38.60 -18.89
CA LYS A 355 5.80 38.63 -20.00
C LYS A 355 6.98 37.70 -19.69
N PRO A 356 7.46 36.90 -20.66
CA PRO A 356 8.71 36.17 -20.50
C PRO A 356 9.87 37.15 -20.27
N LEU A 357 10.80 36.80 -19.39
CA LEU A 357 11.94 37.65 -19.04
C LEU A 357 13.26 37.01 -19.48
N ALA A 358 13.83 36.16 -18.64
CA ALA A 358 15.19 35.65 -18.79
C ALA A 358 15.24 34.25 -19.45
N ALA A 359 16.36 34.00 -20.14
CA ALA A 359 16.77 32.71 -20.70
C ALA A 359 15.76 32.12 -21.69
N PRO A 360 15.63 32.68 -22.91
CA PRO A 360 14.77 32.12 -23.94
C PRO A 360 15.20 30.69 -24.31
N ASN A 361 14.22 29.84 -24.61
CA ASN A 361 14.38 28.42 -24.94
C ASN A 361 14.95 27.56 -23.80
N PHE A 362 14.74 27.97 -22.56
CA PHE A 362 15.14 27.21 -21.38
C PHE A 362 14.17 26.05 -21.10
N VAL A 363 14.70 24.82 -21.06
CA VAL A 363 13.93 23.60 -20.79
C VAL A 363 14.58 22.85 -19.65
N SER A 364 14.03 22.96 -18.44
CA SER A 364 14.53 22.22 -17.26
C SER A 364 13.37 21.85 -16.34
N TRP A 365 13.40 22.28 -15.06
CA TRP A 365 12.33 22.15 -14.08
C TRP A 365 10.96 22.68 -14.56
N ASN A 366 10.92 23.53 -15.60
CA ASN A 366 9.69 24.01 -16.24
C ASN A 366 8.82 22.84 -16.75
N LEU A 367 9.41 21.66 -17.00
CA LEU A 367 8.68 20.44 -17.33
C LEU A 367 7.67 20.03 -16.24
N LEU A 368 7.88 20.42 -14.98
CA LEU A 368 6.92 20.19 -13.89
C LEU A 368 5.54 20.77 -14.18
N VAL A 369 5.45 21.84 -15.00
CA VAL A 369 4.18 22.48 -15.38
C VAL A 369 3.25 21.51 -16.12
N GLY A 370 3.79 20.50 -16.81
CA GLY A 370 3.00 19.42 -17.41
C GLY A 370 2.21 18.58 -16.41
N ASN A 371 2.64 18.58 -15.13
CA ASN A 371 2.04 17.79 -14.06
C ASN A 371 1.21 18.63 -13.10
N MET A 372 1.54 19.92 -12.92
CA MET A 372 0.95 20.80 -11.89
C MET A 372 -0.57 20.77 -11.81
N LEU A 373 -1.27 20.93 -12.94
CA LEU A 373 -2.73 21.00 -12.93
C LEU A 373 -3.38 19.63 -12.66
N ASP A 374 -2.81 18.55 -13.20
CA ASP A 374 -3.25 17.17 -12.91
C ASP A 374 -3.05 16.85 -11.43
N GLU A 375 -1.89 17.19 -10.87
CA GLU A 375 -1.58 17.04 -9.44
C GLU A 375 -2.57 17.82 -8.56
N ALA A 376 -2.80 19.10 -8.87
CA ALA A 376 -3.73 19.96 -8.14
C ALA A 376 -5.16 19.40 -8.12
N VAL A 377 -5.64 18.95 -9.28
CA VAL A 377 -7.02 18.43 -9.44
C VAL A 377 -7.17 17.06 -8.77
N THR A 378 -6.21 16.16 -8.95
CA THR A 378 -6.31 14.76 -8.50
C THR A 378 -5.81 14.53 -7.06
N GLY A 379 -5.07 15.49 -6.50
CA GLY A 379 -4.41 15.34 -5.21
C GLY A 379 -3.12 14.51 -5.25
N LYS A 380 -2.61 14.17 -6.44
CA LYS A 380 -1.34 13.44 -6.57
C LYS A 380 -0.17 14.32 -6.15
N ASN A 381 0.82 13.72 -5.49
CA ASN A 381 2.05 14.40 -5.13
C ASN A 381 3.24 13.45 -5.39
N PRO A 382 4.02 13.65 -6.45
CA PRO A 382 5.17 12.79 -6.75
C PRO A 382 6.34 13.00 -5.78
N LEU A 383 6.39 14.14 -5.07
CA LEU A 383 7.37 14.42 -4.02
C LEU A 383 6.98 13.80 -2.66
N TYR A 384 5.90 13.02 -2.59
CA TYR A 384 5.43 12.43 -1.34
C TYR A 384 6.46 11.46 -0.71
N LEU A 385 6.84 11.71 0.55
CA LEU A 385 7.61 10.79 1.38
C LEU A 385 6.62 10.03 2.31
N HIS A 386 6.62 8.70 2.31
CA HIS A 386 5.63 7.86 3.02
C HIS A 386 5.52 8.12 4.53
N HIS A 387 6.48 8.81 5.15
CA HIS A 387 6.51 9.14 6.58
C HIS A 387 5.74 10.41 6.99
N GLU A 388 4.98 11.06 6.11
CA GLU A 388 4.18 12.23 6.50
C GLU A 388 2.87 11.87 7.25
N TYR A 389 2.63 10.60 7.56
CA TYR A 389 1.66 10.13 8.57
C TYR A 389 2.33 9.05 9.45
N LYS A 390 2.96 9.48 10.55
CA LYS A 390 4.08 8.76 11.18
C LYS A 390 3.79 8.01 12.48
N LYS A 391 2.55 7.91 12.95
CA LYS A 391 2.31 7.15 14.20
C LYS A 391 1.85 5.71 13.99
N THR A 392 1.12 5.42 12.93
CA THR A 392 0.51 4.09 12.72
C THR A 392 1.40 3.14 11.91
N SER A 393 2.20 3.66 10.98
CA SER A 393 3.07 2.88 10.11
C SER A 393 4.27 2.22 10.83
N GLU A 394 4.67 2.77 11.98
CA GLU A 394 5.70 2.19 12.85
C GLU A 394 5.16 1.04 13.70
N LEU A 395 3.85 1.01 13.92
CA LEU A 395 3.16 0.02 14.75
C LEU A 395 2.59 -1.15 13.93
N PHE A 396 2.47 -0.98 12.61
CA PHE A 396 1.89 -1.96 11.71
C PHE A 396 2.53 -1.90 10.33
N SER A 397 3.37 -2.87 10.00
CA SER A 397 4.11 -2.95 8.73
C SER A 397 3.72 -4.17 7.89
N ARG A 398 3.85 -4.00 6.57
CA ARG A 398 3.79 -5.09 5.60
C ARG A 398 4.99 -6.05 5.78
N LEU A 399 4.83 -7.30 5.38
CA LEU A 399 5.92 -8.26 5.26
C LEU A 399 6.81 -7.88 4.06
N ASN A 400 8.13 -7.99 4.21
CA ASN A 400 9.07 -7.81 3.11
C ASN A 400 9.12 -9.08 2.24
N ARG A 401 9.70 -8.97 1.03
CA ARG A 401 9.75 -10.07 0.06
C ARG A 401 10.42 -11.34 0.60
N THR A 402 11.54 -11.21 1.30
CA THR A 402 12.25 -12.34 1.89
C THR A 402 11.38 -13.06 2.91
N THR A 403 10.71 -12.31 3.79
CA THR A 403 9.77 -12.87 4.77
C THR A 403 8.61 -13.59 4.10
N LEU A 404 8.02 -13.03 3.04
CA LEU A 404 6.93 -13.69 2.30
C LEU A 404 7.34 -15.08 1.79
N ILE A 405 8.51 -15.15 1.12
CA ILE A 405 9.01 -16.41 0.56
C ILE A 405 9.28 -17.42 1.67
N HIS A 406 10.04 -17.02 2.69
CA HIS A 406 10.38 -17.90 3.82
C HIS A 406 9.16 -18.41 4.57
N THR A 407 8.18 -17.56 4.85
CA THR A 407 6.95 -17.96 5.55
C THR A 407 6.08 -18.88 4.67
N SER A 408 6.03 -18.66 3.34
CA SER A 408 5.34 -19.58 2.43
C SER A 408 5.98 -20.98 2.39
N ASP A 409 7.32 -21.03 2.48
CA ASP A 409 8.07 -22.28 2.57
C ASP A 409 7.85 -22.98 3.90
N ALA A 410 7.83 -22.23 5.01
CA ALA A 410 7.49 -22.77 6.33
C ALA A 410 6.07 -23.36 6.36
N PHE A 411 5.10 -22.69 5.73
CA PHE A 411 3.73 -23.21 5.62
C PHE A 411 3.69 -24.53 4.83
N ARG A 412 4.38 -24.60 3.68
CA ARG A 412 4.54 -25.85 2.90
C ARG A 412 5.16 -26.95 3.76
N ASP A 413 6.24 -26.65 4.48
CA ASP A 413 6.97 -27.64 5.26
C ASP A 413 6.12 -28.22 6.40
N GLU A 414 5.26 -27.41 7.00
CA GLU A 414 4.26 -27.90 7.95
C GLU A 414 3.21 -28.81 7.31
N LEU A 415 2.75 -28.51 6.10
CA LEU A 415 1.85 -29.41 5.36
C LEU A 415 2.53 -30.77 5.09
N VAL A 416 3.78 -30.76 4.61
CA VAL A 416 4.58 -31.98 4.37
C VAL A 416 4.75 -32.79 5.66
N LYS A 417 5.14 -32.12 6.75
CA LYS A 417 5.33 -32.80 8.04
C LYS A 417 4.02 -33.38 8.57
N THR A 418 2.90 -32.68 8.38
CA THR A 418 1.58 -33.12 8.85
C THR A 418 1.05 -34.31 8.06
N SER A 419 1.22 -34.32 6.73
CA SER A 419 0.80 -35.45 5.88
C SER A 419 1.54 -36.74 6.24
N GLN A 420 2.81 -36.62 6.63
CA GLN A 420 3.63 -37.72 7.13
C GLN A 420 3.27 -38.18 8.56
N GLY A 421 2.26 -37.59 9.20
CA GLY A 421 1.80 -37.95 10.55
C GLY A 421 2.44 -37.13 11.68
N GLY A 422 3.26 -36.14 11.35
CA GLY A 422 3.80 -35.20 12.33
C GLY A 422 2.71 -34.29 12.91
N LYS A 423 2.92 -33.84 14.16
CA LYS A 423 2.08 -32.82 14.79
C LYS A 423 2.70 -31.44 14.54
N THR A 424 1.93 -30.54 13.92
CA THR A 424 2.34 -29.14 13.68
C THR A 424 1.20 -28.19 14.07
N SER A 425 1.34 -26.91 13.72
CA SER A 425 0.29 -25.90 13.92
C SER A 425 -0.89 -26.05 12.95
N LEU A 426 -0.73 -26.84 11.88
CA LEU A 426 -1.75 -27.18 10.89
C LEU A 426 -2.34 -28.57 11.21
N PRO A 427 -3.59 -28.68 11.71
CA PRO A 427 -4.17 -29.97 12.07
C PRO A 427 -4.37 -30.91 10.87
N CYS A 428 -4.76 -30.35 9.72
CA CYS A 428 -5.13 -31.05 8.50
C CYS A 428 -6.08 -32.24 8.76
N VAL A 429 -7.36 -31.92 8.97
CA VAL A 429 -8.42 -32.92 9.19
C VAL A 429 -8.72 -33.61 7.87
N VAL A 430 -8.41 -34.91 7.82
CA VAL A 430 -8.55 -35.74 6.62
C VAL A 430 -9.98 -36.28 6.53
N HIS A 431 -10.67 -36.00 5.43
CA HIS A 431 -12.00 -36.53 5.14
C HIS A 431 -11.85 -37.68 4.14
N PRO A 432 -12.15 -38.94 4.55
CA PRO A 432 -11.93 -40.14 3.74
C PRO A 432 -12.99 -40.31 2.65
N MET A 433 -13.08 -39.34 1.75
CA MET A 433 -14.03 -39.32 0.63
C MET A 433 -13.30 -39.07 -0.69
N SER A 434 -13.76 -39.70 -1.77
CA SER A 434 -13.19 -39.55 -3.11
C SER A 434 -14.14 -38.76 -4.02
N PRO A 435 -13.64 -37.75 -4.77
CA PRO A 435 -14.42 -37.04 -5.79
C PRO A 435 -14.59 -37.93 -7.04
N ALA A 436 -15.44 -38.94 -6.98
CA ALA A 436 -15.68 -39.90 -8.09
C ALA A 436 -16.58 -39.36 -9.21
N GLY A 437 -16.97 -38.08 -9.15
CA GLY A 437 -17.93 -37.44 -10.06
C GLY A 437 -19.38 -37.54 -9.57
N LEU A 438 -20.20 -36.58 -9.98
CA LEU A 438 -21.60 -36.49 -9.55
C LEU A 438 -22.49 -37.40 -10.41
N ARG A 439 -23.40 -38.13 -9.76
CA ARG A 439 -24.36 -39.06 -10.38
C ARG A 439 -25.73 -38.41 -10.49
N ASP A 440 -26.46 -38.72 -11.56
CA ASP A 440 -27.85 -38.25 -11.70
C ASP A 440 -28.68 -38.72 -10.50
N GLY A 441 -29.43 -37.79 -9.90
CA GLY A 441 -30.11 -38.02 -8.64
C GLY A 441 -30.83 -36.78 -8.13
N SER A 442 -31.53 -36.90 -7.01
CA SER A 442 -32.16 -35.75 -6.35
C SER A 442 -32.14 -35.95 -4.84
N GLY A 443 -32.20 -34.84 -4.12
CA GLY A 443 -32.07 -34.86 -2.67
C GLY A 443 -32.33 -33.52 -2.02
N VAL A 444 -31.91 -33.43 -0.76
CA VAL A 444 -32.00 -32.20 0.03
C VAL A 444 -30.64 -31.90 0.65
N SER A 445 -30.28 -30.63 0.66
CA SER A 445 -29.10 -30.15 1.35
C SER A 445 -29.49 -29.20 2.47
N PHE A 446 -28.73 -29.25 3.56
CA PHE A 446 -28.85 -28.36 4.69
C PHE A 446 -27.54 -27.62 4.90
N VAL A 447 -27.62 -26.32 5.13
CA VAL A 447 -26.48 -25.49 5.53
C VAL A 447 -26.76 -24.97 6.93
N ILE A 448 -25.88 -25.29 7.86
CA ILE A 448 -26.01 -24.90 9.27
C ILE A 448 -24.90 -23.88 9.58
N GLY A 449 -25.29 -22.61 9.61
CA GLY A 449 -24.42 -21.50 10.00
C GLY A 449 -24.47 -21.19 11.50
N GLY A 450 -24.05 -19.97 11.84
CA GLY A 450 -24.09 -19.46 13.21
C GLY A 450 -25.49 -19.08 13.66
N THR A 451 -26.18 -18.19 12.96
CA THR A 451 -27.52 -17.68 13.35
C THR A 451 -28.63 -18.02 12.35
N MET A 452 -28.24 -18.46 11.16
CA MET A 452 -29.15 -18.79 10.06
C MET A 452 -28.82 -20.18 9.52
N GLY A 453 -29.86 -20.92 9.16
CA GLY A 453 -29.78 -22.15 8.40
C GLY A 453 -30.44 -22.01 7.03
N LYS A 454 -30.06 -22.89 6.11
CA LYS A 454 -30.71 -23.04 4.80
C LYS A 454 -31.04 -24.50 4.55
N SER A 455 -32.12 -24.73 3.82
CA SER A 455 -32.45 -26.04 3.26
C SER A 455 -32.75 -25.86 1.78
N ALA A 456 -32.31 -26.79 0.93
CA ALA A 456 -32.67 -26.75 -0.48
C ALA A 456 -32.94 -28.14 -1.05
N THR A 457 -33.93 -28.24 -1.95
CA THR A 457 -34.09 -29.41 -2.81
C THR A 457 -33.25 -29.22 -4.06
N TRP A 458 -32.62 -30.30 -4.52
CA TRP A 458 -31.72 -30.25 -5.66
C TRP A 458 -31.86 -31.50 -6.53
N ARG A 459 -31.43 -31.37 -7.78
CA ARG A 459 -31.29 -32.46 -8.73
C ARG A 459 -29.93 -32.37 -9.41
N THR A 460 -29.29 -33.51 -9.61
CA THR A 460 -28.09 -33.61 -10.43
C THR A 460 -28.47 -34.08 -11.82
N THR A 461 -28.02 -33.35 -12.85
CA THR A 461 -28.13 -33.71 -14.26
C THR A 461 -26.84 -33.31 -14.97
N ASP A 462 -26.33 -34.14 -15.87
CA ASP A 462 -25.08 -33.88 -16.62
C ASP A 462 -23.89 -33.56 -15.69
N SER A 463 -23.77 -34.32 -14.60
CA SER A 463 -22.74 -34.11 -13.56
C SER A 463 -22.77 -32.71 -12.91
N ARG A 464 -23.91 -32.01 -12.92
CA ARG A 464 -24.07 -30.70 -12.27
C ARG A 464 -25.27 -30.68 -11.35
N VAL A 465 -25.07 -30.09 -10.17
CA VAL A 465 -26.16 -29.82 -9.21
C VAL A 465 -26.98 -28.62 -9.69
N GLN A 466 -28.29 -28.80 -9.78
CA GLN A 466 -29.29 -27.76 -9.99
C GLN A 466 -30.15 -27.63 -8.73
N ILE A 467 -30.25 -26.40 -8.21
CA ILE A 467 -31.09 -26.10 -7.05
C ILE A 467 -32.53 -25.85 -7.53
N GLU A 468 -33.49 -26.59 -6.99
CA GLU A 468 -34.91 -26.49 -7.37
C GLU A 468 -35.67 -25.52 -6.46
N LYS A 469 -35.45 -25.60 -5.14
CA LYS A 469 -36.11 -24.74 -4.14
C LYS A 469 -35.19 -24.52 -2.95
N THR A 470 -35.07 -23.27 -2.50
CA THR A 470 -34.31 -22.91 -1.29
C THR A 470 -35.24 -22.28 -0.24
N ALA A 471 -35.01 -22.61 1.03
CA ALA A 471 -35.64 -21.99 2.18
C ALA A 471 -34.58 -21.58 3.21
N ILE A 472 -34.79 -20.45 3.87
CA ILE A 472 -33.90 -19.90 4.89
C ILE A 472 -34.67 -19.84 6.20
N PHE A 473 -34.03 -20.24 7.30
CA PHE A 473 -34.63 -20.25 8.63
C PHE A 473 -33.65 -19.73 9.68
N ALA A 474 -34.17 -19.13 10.75
CA ALA A 474 -33.37 -18.70 11.89
C ALA A 474 -33.02 -19.90 12.78
N LEU A 475 -31.79 -19.92 13.28
CA LEU A 475 -31.35 -20.91 14.26
C LEU A 475 -31.39 -20.30 15.67
N PRO A 476 -32.09 -20.92 16.62
CA PRO A 476 -32.13 -20.44 18.01
C PRO A 476 -30.78 -20.64 18.72
N ALA A 477 -30.45 -19.72 19.63
CA ALA A 477 -29.22 -19.75 20.42
C ALA A 477 -29.07 -21.01 21.30
N VAL A 478 -30.19 -21.56 21.80
CA VAL A 478 -30.20 -22.87 22.45
C VAL A 478 -31.39 -23.63 21.91
N SER A 479 -31.19 -24.87 21.48
CA SER A 479 -32.27 -25.77 21.09
C SER A 479 -31.98 -27.20 21.53
N LYS A 480 -33.04 -27.98 21.72
CA LYS A 480 -32.93 -29.43 21.86
C LYS A 480 -32.77 -30.05 20.48
N LYS A 481 -32.04 -31.16 20.39
CA LYS A 481 -31.82 -31.92 19.15
C LYS A 481 -33.08 -32.14 18.30
N ASP A 482 -34.19 -32.61 18.89
CA ASP A 482 -35.43 -32.87 18.13
C ASP A 482 -36.08 -31.59 17.57
N GLU A 483 -35.99 -30.48 18.31
CA GLU A 483 -36.49 -29.18 17.84
C GLU A 483 -35.63 -28.65 16.68
N PHE A 484 -34.32 -28.79 16.80
CA PHE A 484 -33.37 -28.46 15.74
C PHE A 484 -33.68 -29.24 14.45
N PHE A 485 -33.84 -30.57 14.52
CA PHE A 485 -34.18 -31.37 13.35
C PHE A 485 -35.58 -31.09 12.80
N ARG A 486 -36.54 -30.72 13.65
CA ARG A 486 -37.85 -30.25 13.20
C ARG A 486 -37.73 -28.99 12.33
N LEU A 487 -36.89 -28.05 12.72
CA LEU A 487 -36.62 -26.82 11.95
C LEU A 487 -35.96 -27.15 10.61
N LEU A 488 -34.92 -27.99 10.62
CA LEU A 488 -34.22 -28.39 9.38
C LEU A 488 -35.16 -29.05 8.39
N THR A 489 -36.04 -29.93 8.87
CA THR A 489 -36.86 -30.81 8.03
C THR A 489 -38.27 -30.29 7.76
N GLN A 490 -38.56 -29.02 8.08
CA GLN A 490 -39.89 -28.43 7.96
C GLN A 490 -40.45 -28.51 6.52
N GLU A 491 -39.59 -28.33 5.52
CA GLU A 491 -39.98 -28.34 4.10
C GLU A 491 -40.06 -29.74 3.47
N ILE A 492 -39.63 -30.78 4.18
CA ILE A 492 -39.68 -32.17 3.69
C ILE A 492 -41.09 -32.75 3.94
N LYS A 493 -41.76 -33.24 2.89
CA LYS A 493 -43.08 -33.88 3.04
C LYS A 493 -42.93 -35.32 3.56
N GLU A 494 -43.91 -35.81 4.31
CA GLU A 494 -43.95 -37.19 4.80
C GLU A 494 -44.02 -38.20 3.65
N LYS A 495 -43.45 -39.41 3.87
CA LYS A 495 -43.54 -40.56 2.94
C LYS A 495 -43.03 -40.29 1.51
N GLN A 496 -42.07 -39.39 1.33
CA GLN A 496 -41.46 -39.14 0.01
C GLN A 496 -40.41 -40.22 -0.36
N PRO A 497 -40.39 -40.76 -1.61
CA PRO A 497 -39.55 -41.91 -1.96
C PRO A 497 -38.08 -41.61 -2.32
N ILE A 498 -37.56 -40.40 -2.16
CA ILE A 498 -36.17 -40.09 -2.54
C ILE A 498 -35.63 -39.08 -1.55
N LEU A 499 -34.47 -39.32 -0.95
CA LEU A 499 -33.60 -38.24 -0.54
C LEU A 499 -32.19 -38.82 -0.39
N GLN A 500 -31.24 -38.32 -1.14
CA GLN A 500 -29.89 -38.17 -0.61
C GLN A 500 -29.89 -36.90 0.23
N ALA A 501 -29.33 -36.94 1.45
CA ALA A 501 -29.25 -35.76 2.30
C ALA A 501 -27.79 -35.37 2.58
N GLY A 502 -27.50 -34.08 2.47
CA GLY A 502 -26.17 -33.53 2.73
C GLY A 502 -26.22 -32.37 3.69
N ILE A 503 -25.28 -32.30 4.62
CA ILE A 503 -25.20 -31.23 5.62
C ILE A 503 -23.84 -30.56 5.53
N SER A 504 -23.85 -29.27 5.21
CA SER A 504 -22.71 -28.37 5.40
C SER A 504 -22.80 -27.74 6.78
N MET A 505 -21.82 -28.02 7.65
CA MET A 505 -21.82 -27.60 9.04
C MET A 505 -20.60 -26.72 9.35
N ALA A 506 -20.84 -25.45 9.69
CA ALA A 506 -19.77 -24.49 10.00
C ALA A 506 -19.28 -24.61 11.47
N TYR A 507 -19.02 -25.83 11.93
CA TYR A 507 -18.62 -26.20 13.29
C TYR A 507 -17.45 -27.21 13.26
N PRO A 508 -16.66 -27.33 14.34
CA PRO A 508 -15.62 -28.35 14.44
C PRO A 508 -16.20 -29.76 14.44
N LEU A 509 -15.84 -30.55 13.42
CA LEU A 509 -16.28 -31.93 13.22
C LEU A 509 -15.10 -32.89 13.21
N THR A 510 -15.30 -34.11 13.73
CA THR A 510 -14.44 -35.26 13.40
C THR A 510 -15.14 -36.08 12.31
N PRO A 511 -14.55 -36.24 11.11
CA PRO A 511 -15.14 -37.04 10.05
C PRO A 511 -15.07 -38.54 10.37
N GLU A 512 -16.16 -39.26 10.13
CA GLU A 512 -16.24 -40.71 10.30
C GLU A 512 -17.01 -41.35 9.13
N LEU A 513 -16.58 -42.53 8.69
CA LEU A 513 -17.31 -43.29 7.68
C LEU A 513 -18.33 -44.23 8.35
N VAL A 514 -19.60 -44.07 7.99
CA VAL A 514 -20.69 -44.98 8.32
C VAL A 514 -21.07 -45.71 7.04
N GLY A 515 -20.56 -46.94 6.88
CA GLY A 515 -20.65 -47.65 5.59
C GLY A 515 -19.82 -46.92 4.53
N GLU A 516 -20.46 -46.45 3.46
CA GLU A 516 -19.82 -45.66 2.39
C GLU A 516 -20.00 -44.14 2.58
N GLN A 517 -20.67 -43.70 3.65
CA GLN A 517 -21.02 -42.29 3.84
C GLN A 517 -20.19 -41.58 4.88
N LEU A 518 -19.84 -40.35 4.54
CA LEU A 518 -19.12 -39.44 5.41
C LEU A 518 -20.11 -38.76 6.35
N ASP A 519 -20.02 -39.05 7.64
CA ASP A 519 -20.73 -38.35 8.70
C ASP A 519 -19.71 -37.53 9.54
N GLY A 520 -20.21 -36.57 10.31
CA GLY A 520 -19.45 -35.66 11.14
C GLY A 520 -19.86 -35.77 12.58
N ARG A 521 -18.92 -36.15 13.46
CA ARG A 521 -19.11 -36.08 14.91
C ARG A 521 -18.84 -34.66 15.39
N VAL A 522 -19.83 -34.02 16.03
CA VAL A 522 -19.63 -32.67 16.59
C VAL A 522 -18.68 -32.74 17.78
N ILE A 523 -17.55 -32.04 17.70
CA ILE A 523 -16.57 -32.00 18.80
C ILE A 523 -17.09 -31.06 19.90
N ALA A 524 -17.44 -29.84 19.49
CA ALA A 524 -17.98 -28.81 20.35
C ALA A 524 -18.82 -27.85 19.52
N PHE A 525 -19.88 -27.31 20.13
CA PHE A 525 -20.54 -26.14 19.57
C PHE A 525 -19.74 -24.90 19.93
N THR A 526 -19.31 -24.18 18.91
CA THR A 526 -18.67 -22.87 19.00
C THR A 526 -19.57 -21.87 18.27
N LYS A 527 -19.60 -20.60 18.70
CA LYS A 527 -20.58 -19.55 18.32
C LYS A 527 -21.83 -19.55 19.23
N GLU A 528 -22.75 -18.62 18.96
CA GLU A 528 -23.94 -18.28 19.77
C GLU A 528 -24.98 -19.41 19.93
N ASN A 529 -24.75 -20.57 19.31
CA ASN A 529 -25.72 -21.67 19.26
C ASN A 529 -25.21 -22.92 19.97
N ASN A 530 -26.03 -23.49 20.85
CA ASN A 530 -25.83 -24.79 21.50
C ASN A 530 -27.01 -25.73 21.21
N ILE A 531 -26.72 -26.91 20.67
CA ILE A 531 -27.74 -27.93 20.38
C ILE A 531 -27.61 -29.06 21.41
N GLU A 532 -28.45 -29.00 22.44
CA GLU A 532 -28.45 -29.97 23.52
C GLU A 532 -28.74 -31.39 23.01
N GLY A 533 -27.85 -32.32 23.36
CA GLY A 533 -27.96 -33.73 22.99
C GLY A 533 -27.33 -34.12 21.65
N LEU A 534 -26.71 -33.17 20.92
CA LEU A 534 -26.04 -33.45 19.65
C LEU A 534 -24.50 -33.42 19.75
N GLN A 535 -23.93 -32.80 20.80
CA GLN A 535 -22.48 -32.80 21.01
C GLN A 535 -21.94 -34.23 21.23
N GLY A 536 -20.83 -34.57 20.54
CA GLY A 536 -20.23 -35.90 20.57
C GLY A 536 -20.98 -36.95 19.76
N LYS A 537 -22.08 -36.60 19.08
CA LYS A 537 -22.87 -37.50 18.24
C LYS A 537 -22.55 -37.30 16.76
N LEU A 538 -22.80 -38.34 15.97
CA LEU A 538 -22.78 -38.31 14.52
C LEU A 538 -24.08 -37.67 14.03
N VAL A 539 -23.97 -36.52 13.36
CA VAL A 539 -25.14 -35.69 13.05
C VAL A 539 -26.05 -36.36 12.03
N GLY A 540 -25.46 -37.02 11.03
CA GLY A 540 -26.19 -37.72 9.98
C GLY A 540 -27.07 -38.82 10.55
N GLN A 541 -26.47 -39.75 11.30
CA GLN A 541 -27.21 -40.82 11.98
C GLN A 541 -28.34 -40.32 12.88
N GLU A 542 -28.11 -39.26 13.65
CA GLU A 542 -29.13 -38.68 14.52
C GLU A 542 -30.29 -38.08 13.72
N LEU A 543 -30.01 -37.48 12.55
CA LEU A 543 -31.04 -37.00 11.63
C LEU A 543 -31.79 -38.15 10.95
N GLU A 544 -31.10 -39.23 10.57
CA GLU A 544 -31.73 -40.43 10.00
C GLU A 544 -32.74 -41.05 10.97
N VAL A 545 -32.34 -41.20 12.24
CA VAL A 545 -33.23 -41.68 13.33
C VAL A 545 -34.44 -40.76 13.46
N TYR A 546 -34.23 -39.44 13.44
CA TYR A 546 -35.30 -38.47 13.53
C TYR A 546 -36.27 -38.58 12.33
N LEU A 547 -35.76 -38.64 11.10
CA LEU A 547 -36.54 -38.74 9.87
C LEU A 547 -37.36 -40.03 9.83
N LYS A 548 -36.77 -41.17 10.24
CA LYS A 548 -37.50 -42.43 10.29
C LYS A 548 -38.63 -42.39 11.31
N LYS A 549 -38.37 -41.86 12.50
CA LYS A 549 -39.35 -41.78 13.59
C LYS A 549 -40.48 -40.80 13.33
N HIS A 550 -40.18 -39.62 12.77
CA HIS A 550 -41.14 -38.51 12.70
C HIS A 550 -41.74 -38.28 11.30
N LYS A 551 -41.14 -38.80 10.23
CA LYS A 551 -41.62 -38.61 8.85
C LYS A 551 -41.76 -39.90 8.04
N ASP A 552 -41.41 -41.06 8.63
CA ASP A 552 -41.33 -42.37 7.98
C ASP A 552 -40.47 -42.37 6.71
N ILE A 553 -39.34 -41.65 6.75
CA ILE A 553 -38.37 -41.55 5.66
C ILE A 553 -37.12 -42.35 6.04
N THR A 554 -36.74 -43.29 5.17
CA THR A 554 -35.43 -43.95 5.23
C THR A 554 -34.53 -43.29 4.20
N THR A 555 -33.46 -42.67 4.65
CA THR A 555 -32.47 -41.96 3.83
C THR A 555 -31.11 -42.13 4.48
N ASN A 556 -30.09 -41.73 3.74
CA ASN A 556 -28.76 -41.63 4.26
C ASN A 556 -28.30 -40.17 4.23
N VAL A 557 -27.61 -39.74 5.29
CA VAL A 557 -27.22 -38.35 5.50
C VAL A 557 -25.70 -38.22 5.58
N SER A 558 -25.12 -37.50 4.64
CA SER A 558 -23.70 -37.12 4.66
C SER A 558 -23.50 -35.77 5.34
N VAL A 559 -22.46 -35.62 6.14
CA VAL A 559 -22.14 -34.40 6.91
C VAL A 559 -20.67 -34.05 6.78
N ALA A 560 -20.36 -32.82 6.42
CA ALA A 560 -18.99 -32.33 6.36
C ALA A 560 -18.88 -30.87 6.81
N ASN A 561 -17.64 -30.44 7.06
CA ASN A 561 -17.33 -29.05 7.34
C ASN A 561 -17.65 -28.14 6.14
N ASP A 562 -18.04 -26.90 6.42
CA ASP A 562 -18.40 -25.90 5.41
C ASP A 562 -17.31 -25.65 4.36
N THR A 563 -16.04 -25.67 4.75
CA THR A 563 -14.90 -25.50 3.84
C THR A 563 -14.70 -26.71 2.92
N ILE A 564 -15.07 -27.91 3.39
CA ILE A 564 -15.09 -29.13 2.57
C ILE A 564 -16.26 -29.10 1.60
N CYS A 565 -17.45 -28.68 2.03
CA CYS A 565 -18.56 -28.44 1.11
C CYS A 565 -18.20 -27.38 0.05
N LEU A 566 -17.51 -26.30 0.42
CA LEU A 566 -17.01 -25.31 -0.54
C LEU A 566 -16.08 -25.96 -1.58
N LEU A 567 -15.16 -26.82 -1.17
CA LEU A 567 -14.29 -27.58 -2.07
C LEU A 567 -15.11 -28.46 -3.03
N LEU A 568 -16.11 -29.17 -2.51
CA LEU A 568 -16.99 -30.04 -3.30
C LEU A 568 -17.91 -29.27 -4.25
N SER A 569 -18.19 -27.99 -3.99
CA SER A 569 -18.97 -27.14 -4.90
C SER A 569 -18.30 -26.92 -6.26
N GLY A 570 -17.00 -27.26 -6.37
CA GLY A 570 -16.25 -27.28 -7.62
C GLY A 570 -16.54 -28.47 -8.52
N LEU A 571 -17.13 -29.56 -7.99
CA LEU A 571 -17.40 -30.75 -8.77
C LEU A 571 -18.41 -30.47 -9.88
N GLY A 572 -18.20 -31.08 -11.05
CA GLY A 572 -19.04 -30.83 -12.25
C GLY A 572 -18.65 -29.60 -13.07
N ARG A 573 -17.65 -28.83 -12.63
CA ARG A 573 -16.98 -27.81 -13.43
C ARG A 573 -15.79 -28.48 -14.12
N GLY A 574 -15.95 -28.83 -15.40
CA GLY A 574 -14.94 -29.53 -16.20
C GLY A 574 -15.18 -31.05 -16.32
N GLY A 575 -14.23 -31.78 -16.91
CA GLY A 575 -14.29 -33.25 -17.03
C GLY A 575 -14.03 -33.97 -15.69
N SER A 576 -14.07 -35.31 -15.68
CA SER A 576 -13.98 -36.13 -14.44
C SER A 576 -12.71 -35.96 -13.59
N ARG A 577 -11.69 -35.24 -14.07
CA ARG A 577 -10.47 -34.87 -13.32
C ARG A 577 -10.06 -33.39 -13.45
N ASP A 578 -10.87 -32.58 -14.13
CA ASP A 578 -10.54 -31.19 -14.48
C ASP A 578 -11.41 -30.21 -13.68
N PHE A 579 -11.42 -30.38 -12.35
CA PHE A 579 -12.16 -29.54 -11.41
C PHE A 579 -11.19 -28.82 -10.44
N PRO A 580 -11.60 -27.68 -9.86
CA PRO A 580 -10.77 -26.96 -8.89
C PRO A 580 -10.37 -27.83 -7.70
N GLN A 581 -9.08 -27.85 -7.37
CA GLN A 581 -8.54 -28.72 -6.31
C GLN A 581 -8.32 -28.00 -4.98
N ILE A 582 -8.57 -26.69 -4.92
CA ILE A 582 -8.31 -25.85 -3.76
C ILE A 582 -9.53 -24.96 -3.53
N ALA A 583 -9.92 -24.82 -2.27
CA ALA A 583 -10.97 -23.92 -1.84
C ALA A 583 -10.56 -23.13 -0.59
N GLY A 584 -11.03 -21.88 -0.49
CA GLY A 584 -10.70 -20.99 0.61
C GLY A 584 -11.86 -20.10 1.07
N VAL A 585 -11.92 -19.90 2.38
CA VAL A 585 -12.85 -18.98 3.04
C VAL A 585 -12.04 -17.85 3.66
N VAL A 586 -12.22 -16.62 3.16
CA VAL A 586 -11.62 -15.41 3.76
C VAL A 586 -12.74 -14.38 3.98
N GLY A 587 -13.32 -14.41 5.18
CA GLY A 587 -14.48 -13.63 5.56
C GLY A 587 -14.41 -13.22 7.02
N THR A 588 -15.44 -13.53 7.81
CA THR A 588 -15.41 -13.35 9.27
C THR A 588 -14.35 -14.25 9.91
N GLY A 589 -14.17 -15.47 9.39
CA GLY A 589 -13.09 -16.40 9.74
C GLY A 589 -12.16 -16.69 8.55
N LEU A 590 -11.22 -17.61 8.77
CA LEU A 590 -10.21 -18.04 7.81
C LEU A 590 -10.13 -19.57 7.76
N ASN A 591 -10.25 -20.16 6.57
CA ASN A 591 -9.94 -21.58 6.40
C ASN A 591 -9.65 -21.93 4.93
N PHE A 592 -8.94 -23.03 4.70
CA PHE A 592 -8.64 -23.57 3.37
C PHE A 592 -8.77 -25.08 3.36
N ALA A 593 -9.15 -25.63 2.21
CA ALA A 593 -9.19 -27.06 1.96
C ALA A 593 -8.67 -27.40 0.56
N PHE A 594 -8.16 -28.61 0.38
CA PHE A 594 -7.70 -29.10 -0.91
C PHE A 594 -7.88 -30.61 -1.05
N PHE A 595 -7.81 -31.11 -2.29
CA PHE A 595 -7.72 -32.54 -2.56
C PHE A 595 -6.26 -33.00 -2.64
N ASP A 596 -5.96 -34.16 -2.06
CA ASP A 596 -4.64 -34.78 -2.11
C ASP A 596 -4.73 -36.29 -2.31
N ASP A 597 -3.64 -36.92 -2.73
CA ASP A 597 -3.56 -38.37 -2.84
C ASP A 597 -3.54 -39.02 -1.44
N ALA A 598 -4.44 -39.97 -1.20
CA ALA A 598 -4.52 -40.71 0.07
C ALA A 598 -3.19 -41.38 0.44
N THR A 599 -2.33 -41.67 -0.53
CA THR A 599 -1.00 -42.23 -0.29
C THR A 599 -0.06 -41.30 0.49
N ASN A 600 -0.28 -39.98 0.41
CA ASN A 600 0.44 -38.99 1.21
C ASN A 600 -0.01 -39.00 2.68
N TRP A 601 -1.15 -39.63 2.99
CA TRP A 601 -1.81 -39.64 4.30
C TRP A 601 -1.95 -41.04 4.91
N LYS A 602 -1.16 -42.03 4.45
CA LYS A 602 -1.23 -43.45 4.86
C LYS A 602 -1.15 -43.69 6.37
N ASN A 603 -0.48 -42.80 7.11
CA ASN A 603 -0.40 -42.89 8.57
C ASN A 603 -1.70 -42.50 9.28
N ARG A 604 -2.68 -41.93 8.55
CA ARG A 604 -3.98 -41.50 9.05
C ARG A 604 -5.17 -42.24 8.40
N LEU A 605 -4.95 -42.92 7.28
CA LEU A 605 -5.99 -43.65 6.54
C LEU A 605 -5.48 -44.99 6.00
N SER A 606 -6.34 -46.02 6.08
CA SER A 606 -6.15 -47.31 5.39
C SER A 606 -7.00 -47.34 4.11
N LEU A 607 -6.58 -46.59 3.08
CA LEU A 607 -7.24 -46.55 1.77
C LEU A 607 -6.33 -47.06 0.64
N ASN A 608 -6.96 -47.51 -0.45
CA ASN A 608 -6.26 -47.97 -1.66
C ASN A 608 -5.44 -46.84 -2.32
N ALA A 609 -4.31 -47.19 -2.93
CA ALA A 609 -3.44 -46.24 -3.64
C ALA A 609 -4.18 -45.51 -4.79
N HIS A 610 -3.88 -44.22 -4.99
CA HIS A 610 -4.46 -43.34 -6.04
C HIS A 610 -5.90 -42.86 -5.79
N THR A 611 -6.40 -42.94 -4.56
CA THR A 611 -7.68 -42.32 -4.16
C THR A 611 -7.43 -40.88 -3.74
N LEU A 612 -8.13 -39.89 -4.29
CA LEU A 612 -8.07 -38.52 -3.77
C LEU A 612 -8.89 -38.42 -2.47
N VAL A 613 -8.42 -37.66 -1.50
CA VAL A 613 -9.10 -37.35 -0.23
C VAL A 613 -9.15 -35.85 -0.02
N ALA A 614 -10.20 -35.37 0.66
CA ALA A 614 -10.35 -33.96 0.98
C ALA A 614 -9.65 -33.64 2.31
N ILE A 615 -8.81 -32.61 2.31
CA ILE A 615 -8.03 -32.16 3.46
C ILE A 615 -8.56 -30.79 3.89
N ASN A 616 -9.09 -30.69 5.12
CA ASN A 616 -9.42 -29.42 5.75
C ASN A 616 -8.21 -28.94 6.56
N ILE A 617 -7.57 -27.83 6.18
CA ILE A 617 -6.29 -27.43 6.79
C ILE A 617 -6.49 -26.99 8.25
N GLU A 618 -7.59 -26.29 8.57
CA GLU A 618 -7.79 -25.63 9.87
C GLU A 618 -6.62 -24.69 10.21
N SER A 619 -6.22 -23.85 9.24
CA SER A 619 -4.97 -23.07 9.25
C SER A 619 -4.92 -21.93 10.27
N ALA A 620 -6.01 -21.68 11.00
CA ALA A 620 -6.13 -20.57 11.95
C ALA A 620 -4.96 -20.50 12.95
N ASN A 621 -4.39 -21.64 13.36
CA ASN A 621 -3.31 -21.73 14.35
C ASN A 621 -1.89 -21.60 13.78
N PHE A 622 -1.71 -21.44 12.46
CA PHE A 622 -0.39 -21.32 11.88
C PHE A 622 0.46 -20.26 12.57
N ASP A 623 1.71 -20.58 12.91
CA ASP A 623 2.58 -19.68 13.67
C ASP A 623 4.00 -19.52 13.11
N GLY A 624 4.24 -19.97 11.87
CA GLY A 624 5.48 -19.74 11.10
C GLY A 624 5.70 -18.29 10.65
N PHE A 625 4.98 -17.32 11.22
CA PHE A 625 5.07 -15.90 10.91
C PHE A 625 5.14 -15.05 12.19
N GLU A 626 5.73 -13.86 12.10
CA GLU A 626 5.73 -12.94 13.23
C GLU A 626 4.42 -12.13 13.25
N MET A 627 3.65 -12.25 14.33
CA MET A 627 2.46 -11.42 14.58
C MET A 627 2.82 -9.94 14.72
N SER A 628 1.95 -9.07 14.23
CA SER A 628 2.04 -7.63 14.45
C SER A 628 1.93 -7.29 15.94
N PRO A 629 2.44 -6.12 16.39
CA PRO A 629 2.24 -5.65 17.76
C PRO A 629 0.76 -5.61 18.17
N ALA A 630 -0.12 -5.20 17.25
CA ALA A 630 -1.57 -5.18 17.46
C ALA A 630 -2.13 -6.60 17.62
N GLY A 631 -1.70 -7.55 16.78
CA GLY A 631 -2.13 -8.94 16.85
C GLY A 631 -1.68 -9.63 18.13
N LYS A 632 -0.44 -9.39 18.59
CA LYS A 632 0.07 -9.89 19.88
C LYS A 632 -0.82 -9.40 21.04
N ALA A 633 -1.15 -8.11 21.07
CA ALA A 633 -2.01 -7.55 22.11
C ALA A 633 -3.46 -8.09 22.06
N ILE A 634 -4.00 -8.30 20.85
CA ILE A 634 -5.33 -8.92 20.68
C ILE A 634 -5.32 -10.38 21.12
N ASP A 635 -4.25 -11.12 20.82
CA ASP A 635 -4.09 -12.51 21.25
C ASP A 635 -4.05 -12.63 22.78
N GLU A 636 -3.19 -11.83 23.43
CA GLU A 636 -3.04 -11.77 24.89
C GLU A 636 -4.35 -11.45 25.63
N SER A 637 -5.22 -10.64 25.01
CA SER A 637 -6.51 -10.22 25.59
C SER A 637 -7.72 -11.04 25.12
N SER A 638 -7.50 -12.04 24.27
CA SER A 638 -8.57 -12.91 23.77
C SER A 638 -8.98 -13.99 24.78
N GLU A 639 -10.14 -14.60 24.59
CA GLU A 639 -10.61 -15.72 25.44
C GLU A 639 -9.66 -16.92 25.40
N ASN A 640 -8.92 -17.10 24.30
CA ASN A 640 -7.99 -18.20 24.10
C ASN A 640 -6.63 -17.67 23.58
N PRO A 641 -5.77 -17.13 24.46
CA PRO A 641 -4.43 -16.67 24.08
C PRO A 641 -3.56 -17.79 23.50
N GLY A 642 -2.74 -17.46 22.51
CA GLY A 642 -1.87 -18.40 21.80
C GLY A 642 -2.58 -19.29 20.77
N LYS A 643 -3.90 -19.16 20.62
CA LYS A 643 -4.72 -19.87 19.62
C LYS A 643 -5.16 -18.95 18.49
N ALA A 644 -5.43 -19.51 17.33
CA ALA A 644 -5.94 -18.82 16.15
C ALA A 644 -5.07 -17.62 15.71
N LYS A 645 -3.75 -17.72 15.86
CA LYS A 645 -2.80 -16.62 15.61
C LYS A 645 -2.91 -16.07 14.19
N LEU A 646 -2.98 -16.94 13.18
CA LEU A 646 -3.14 -16.53 11.78
C LEU A 646 -4.50 -15.88 11.56
N GLU A 647 -5.57 -16.49 12.07
CA GLU A 647 -6.92 -15.94 11.92
C GLU A 647 -7.04 -14.53 12.53
N LYS A 648 -6.39 -14.29 13.68
CA LYS A 648 -6.34 -12.97 14.35
C LYS A 648 -5.65 -11.87 13.53
N GLU A 649 -4.83 -12.24 12.54
CA GLU A 649 -4.11 -11.31 11.67
C GLU A 649 -4.75 -11.15 10.28
N VAL A 650 -5.71 -12.03 9.93
CA VAL A 650 -6.27 -12.11 8.58
C VAL A 650 -7.77 -11.88 8.55
N ALA A 651 -8.52 -12.48 9.48
CA ALA A 651 -9.96 -12.58 9.33
C ALA A 651 -10.67 -11.27 9.67
N GLY A 652 -11.81 -11.03 9.02
CA GLY A 652 -12.62 -9.84 9.18
C GLY A 652 -13.14 -9.62 10.60
N ALA A 653 -13.21 -10.67 11.44
CA ALA A 653 -13.51 -10.53 12.86
C ALA A 653 -12.45 -9.73 13.65
N TYR A 654 -11.22 -9.61 13.12
CA TYR A 654 -10.09 -9.04 13.82
C TYR A 654 -9.48 -7.80 13.14
N LEU A 655 -9.58 -7.63 11.82
CA LEU A 655 -8.90 -6.52 11.13
C LEU A 655 -9.28 -5.12 11.66
N TYR A 656 -10.56 -4.88 11.96
CA TYR A 656 -10.99 -3.61 12.57
C TYR A 656 -10.44 -3.42 14.01
N ARG A 657 -10.18 -4.52 14.73
CA ARG A 657 -9.58 -4.50 16.07
C ARG A 657 -8.10 -4.15 16.00
N LEU A 658 -7.38 -4.68 15.01
CA LEU A 658 -5.99 -4.30 14.71
C LEU A 658 -5.89 -2.80 14.43
N TYR A 659 -6.84 -2.28 13.65
CA TYR A 659 -6.96 -0.85 13.36
C TYR A 659 -7.20 -0.04 14.63
N ASN A 660 -8.21 -0.40 15.43
CA ASN A 660 -8.56 0.31 16.65
C ASN A 660 -7.42 0.34 17.66
N TRP A 661 -6.75 -0.79 17.87
CA TRP A 661 -5.60 -0.86 18.76
C TRP A 661 -4.50 0.09 18.27
N THR A 662 -4.15 0.03 16.99
CA THR A 662 -3.08 0.85 16.41
C THR A 662 -3.43 2.34 16.45
N MET A 663 -4.68 2.71 16.17
CA MET A 663 -5.17 4.08 16.30
C MET A 663 -5.11 4.58 17.74
N LYS A 664 -5.47 3.75 18.74
CA LYS A 664 -5.33 4.10 20.16
C LYS A 664 -3.89 4.37 20.55
N GLN A 665 -2.96 3.51 20.13
CA GLN A 665 -1.52 3.72 20.41
C GLN A 665 -1.00 5.01 19.76
N ALA A 666 -1.45 5.31 18.55
CA ALA A 666 -1.05 6.52 17.83
C ALA A 666 -1.66 7.80 18.43
N TYR A 667 -2.97 7.80 18.71
CA TYR A 667 -3.74 9.02 18.95
C TYR A 667 -4.37 9.13 20.34
N GLY A 668 -4.23 8.10 21.18
CA GLY A 668 -4.80 8.07 22.53
C GLY A 668 -6.32 8.28 22.51
N HIS A 669 -6.81 9.19 23.37
CA HIS A 669 -8.25 9.54 23.45
C HIS A 669 -8.82 10.19 22.18
N LYS A 670 -7.98 10.64 21.25
CA LYS A 670 -8.42 11.25 19.97
C LYS A 670 -8.61 10.23 18.84
N ALA A 671 -8.37 8.94 19.10
CA ALA A 671 -8.49 7.90 18.09
C ALA A 671 -9.95 7.67 17.66
N HIS A 672 -10.23 7.80 16.36
CA HIS A 672 -11.51 7.34 15.81
C HIS A 672 -11.52 5.82 15.69
N LEU A 673 -12.41 5.17 16.45
CA LEU A 673 -12.55 3.72 16.48
C LEU A 673 -13.72 3.28 15.60
N ILE A 674 -13.58 2.10 15.02
CA ILE A 674 -14.57 1.48 14.14
C ILE A 674 -15.06 0.16 14.74
N THR A 675 -16.22 -0.32 14.29
CA THR A 675 -16.86 -1.53 14.86
C THR A 675 -16.73 -2.76 13.98
N ASP A 676 -16.33 -2.58 12.73
CA ASP A 676 -16.36 -3.65 11.73
C ASP A 676 -15.36 -3.41 10.59
N THR A 677 -14.98 -4.50 9.92
CA THR A 677 -13.99 -4.51 8.83
C THR A 677 -14.54 -3.96 7.51
N LEU A 678 -15.86 -3.87 7.33
CA LEU A 678 -16.43 -3.20 6.17
C LEU A 678 -16.19 -1.69 6.27
N THR A 679 -16.32 -1.11 7.46
CA THR A 679 -15.95 0.28 7.75
C THR A 679 -14.44 0.51 7.56
N LEU A 680 -13.59 -0.44 7.95
CA LEU A 680 -12.15 -0.40 7.63
C LEU A 680 -11.91 -0.30 6.11
N SER A 681 -12.61 -1.12 5.32
CA SER A 681 -12.53 -1.10 3.86
C SER A 681 -13.01 0.22 3.25
N ARG A 682 -14.06 0.83 3.82
CA ARG A 682 -14.51 2.18 3.41
C ARG A 682 -13.45 3.24 3.72
N ILE A 683 -12.82 3.19 4.89
CA ILE A 683 -11.74 4.11 5.27
C ILE A 683 -10.57 3.99 4.29
N ALA A 684 -10.19 2.78 3.88
CA ALA A 684 -9.10 2.56 2.92
C ALA A 684 -9.29 3.30 1.58
N ARG A 685 -10.55 3.49 1.14
CA ARG A 685 -10.92 4.27 -0.07
C ARG A 685 -10.82 5.78 0.09
N GLN A 686 -10.93 6.28 1.32
CA GLN A 686 -11.08 7.71 1.60
C GLN A 686 -9.71 8.40 1.65
N LYS A 687 -9.29 8.99 0.52
CA LYS A 687 -7.98 9.67 0.32
C LYS A 687 -7.56 10.71 1.38
N ARG A 688 -8.47 11.15 2.24
CA ARG A 688 -8.23 12.18 3.26
C ARG A 688 -8.58 11.73 4.68
N HIS A 689 -8.94 10.46 4.85
CA HIS A 689 -9.22 9.94 6.18
C HIS A 689 -7.89 9.69 6.91
N GLU A 690 -7.79 10.15 8.16
CA GLU A 690 -6.56 10.04 8.96
C GLU A 690 -6.02 8.61 9.09
N GLY A 691 -6.92 7.62 9.15
CA GLY A 691 -6.56 6.21 9.19
C GLY A 691 -6.52 5.50 7.84
N GLN A 692 -6.63 6.21 6.71
CA GLN A 692 -6.63 5.58 5.38
C GLN A 692 -5.36 4.74 5.14
N VAL A 693 -4.20 5.27 5.51
CA VAL A 693 -2.91 4.59 5.33
C VAL A 693 -2.87 3.31 6.16
N LEU A 694 -3.22 3.38 7.45
CA LEU A 694 -3.28 2.22 8.33
C LEU A 694 -4.29 1.17 7.83
N ALA A 695 -5.47 1.60 7.39
CA ALA A 695 -6.48 0.69 6.86
C ALA A 695 -5.95 -0.08 5.63
N ASN A 696 -5.28 0.62 4.70
CA ASN A 696 -4.63 -0.04 3.57
C ASN A 696 -3.50 -0.98 4.01
N GLN A 697 -2.69 -0.61 5.01
CA GLN A 697 -1.62 -1.47 5.53
C GLN A 697 -2.16 -2.76 6.17
N ILE A 698 -3.25 -2.68 6.92
CA ILE A 698 -3.89 -3.85 7.54
C ILE A 698 -4.45 -4.79 6.47
N LEU A 699 -5.19 -4.24 5.50
CA LEU A 699 -5.72 -5.04 4.38
C LEU A 699 -4.59 -5.66 3.54
N GLU A 700 -3.50 -4.91 3.29
CA GLU A 700 -2.33 -5.40 2.56
C GLU A 700 -1.64 -6.55 3.28
N ARG A 701 -1.37 -6.42 4.58
CA ARG A 701 -0.72 -7.47 5.38
C ARG A 701 -1.60 -8.72 5.49
N SER A 702 -2.91 -8.55 5.67
CA SER A 702 -3.88 -9.65 5.64
C SER A 702 -3.84 -10.39 4.30
N ALA A 703 -3.83 -9.66 3.18
CA ALA A 703 -3.72 -10.25 1.85
C ALA A 703 -2.37 -10.97 1.62
N GLN A 704 -1.27 -10.45 2.18
CA GLN A 704 0.04 -11.12 2.15
C GLN A 704 0.01 -12.48 2.85
N LEU A 705 -0.65 -12.58 4.01
CA LEU A 705 -0.78 -13.84 4.75
C LEU A 705 -1.67 -14.85 4.02
N VAL A 706 -2.76 -14.41 3.38
CA VAL A 706 -3.57 -15.27 2.49
C VAL A 706 -2.75 -15.77 1.30
N ALA A 707 -1.95 -14.90 0.69
CA ALA A 707 -1.06 -15.28 -0.42
C ALA A 707 0.02 -16.28 0.03
N ILE A 708 0.51 -16.18 1.27
CA ILE A 708 1.45 -17.12 1.88
C ILE A 708 0.82 -18.52 1.97
N GLU A 709 -0.42 -18.63 2.47
CA GLU A 709 -1.13 -19.91 2.60
C GLU A 709 -1.32 -20.56 1.22
N LEU A 710 -1.88 -19.81 0.27
CA LEU A 710 -2.08 -20.29 -1.10
C LEU A 710 -0.77 -20.70 -1.76
N THR A 711 0.31 -19.93 -1.58
CA THR A 711 1.63 -20.29 -2.10
C THR A 711 2.15 -21.59 -1.47
N GLY A 712 1.99 -21.75 -0.15
CA GLY A 712 2.37 -22.97 0.56
C GLY A 712 1.59 -24.20 0.07
N ILE A 713 0.27 -24.08 -0.09
CA ILE A 713 -0.61 -25.13 -0.65
C ILE A 713 -0.18 -25.50 -2.08
N LEU A 714 0.04 -24.51 -2.95
CA LEU A 714 0.43 -24.74 -4.33
C LEU A 714 1.79 -25.39 -4.47
N LYS A 715 2.76 -24.97 -3.65
CA LYS A 715 4.08 -25.62 -3.58
C LYS A 715 3.97 -27.06 -3.08
N TYR A 716 3.13 -27.31 -2.07
CA TYR A 716 2.87 -28.66 -1.55
C TYR A 716 2.27 -29.57 -2.63
N LEU A 717 1.29 -29.07 -3.39
CA LEU A 717 0.64 -29.82 -4.48
C LEU A 717 1.46 -29.87 -5.78
N HIS A 718 2.69 -29.36 -5.79
CA HIS A 718 3.54 -29.23 -6.98
C HIS A 718 2.88 -28.46 -8.15
N LYS A 719 1.96 -27.54 -7.84
CA LYS A 719 1.27 -26.69 -8.83
C LYS A 719 1.92 -25.30 -8.89
N THR A 720 3.16 -25.25 -9.35
CA THR A 720 3.97 -24.02 -9.40
C THR A 720 4.10 -23.39 -10.79
N GLN A 721 3.29 -23.86 -11.75
CA GLN A 721 3.22 -23.30 -13.11
C GLN A 721 1.84 -23.50 -13.73
N GLY A 722 1.49 -22.64 -14.69
CA GLY A 722 0.27 -22.76 -15.47
C GLY A 722 -0.94 -22.10 -14.82
N ARG A 723 -2.12 -22.41 -15.35
CA ARG A 723 -3.40 -21.82 -14.93
C ARG A 723 -4.07 -22.68 -13.87
N ILE A 724 -4.49 -22.08 -12.76
CA ILE A 724 -5.05 -22.81 -11.62
C ILE A 724 -6.32 -22.14 -11.13
N GLU A 725 -7.42 -22.89 -11.08
CA GLU A 725 -8.66 -22.43 -10.47
C GLU A 725 -8.66 -22.68 -8.95
N VAL A 726 -9.04 -21.66 -8.18
CA VAL A 726 -9.22 -21.74 -6.72
C VAL A 726 -10.61 -21.22 -6.37
N ILE A 727 -11.40 -22.04 -5.69
CA ILE A 727 -12.76 -21.63 -5.26
C ILE A 727 -12.64 -20.76 -4.02
N MET A 728 -13.17 -19.55 -4.07
CA MET A 728 -13.10 -18.61 -2.94
C MET A 728 -14.49 -18.16 -2.51
N THR A 729 -14.69 -18.09 -1.20
CA THR A 729 -15.84 -17.43 -0.58
C THR A 729 -15.38 -16.52 0.56
N GLY A 730 -16.33 -15.76 1.12
CA GLY A 730 -16.09 -14.85 2.23
C GLY A 730 -16.16 -13.38 1.83
N SER A 731 -16.75 -12.59 2.72
CA SER A 731 -17.02 -11.17 2.49
C SER A 731 -15.75 -10.33 2.35
N LEU A 732 -14.71 -10.63 3.13
CA LEU A 732 -13.44 -9.89 3.06
C LEU A 732 -12.76 -10.08 1.70
N PHE A 733 -12.70 -11.32 1.19
CA PHE A 733 -12.07 -11.60 -0.10
C PHE A 733 -12.72 -10.85 -1.26
N TRP A 734 -14.06 -10.93 -1.35
CA TRP A 734 -14.81 -10.41 -2.49
C TRP A 734 -15.22 -8.94 -2.37
N GLN A 735 -15.40 -8.43 -1.15
CA GLN A 735 -15.93 -7.07 -0.92
C GLN A 735 -14.92 -6.13 -0.24
N GLY A 736 -13.83 -6.67 0.32
CA GLY A 736 -12.76 -5.89 0.93
C GLY A 736 -12.05 -5.00 -0.10
N GLU A 737 -11.56 -3.85 0.34
CA GLU A 737 -11.06 -2.84 -0.60
C GLU A 737 -9.82 -3.28 -1.40
N GLY A 738 -10.03 -3.58 -2.69
CA GLY A 738 -9.03 -4.15 -3.59
C GLY A 738 -8.37 -5.40 -3.03
N TYR A 739 -9.06 -6.19 -2.18
CA TYR A 739 -8.46 -7.26 -1.40
C TYR A 739 -8.00 -8.42 -2.29
N LYS A 740 -8.87 -8.88 -3.20
CA LYS A 740 -8.53 -9.90 -4.19
C LYS A 740 -7.32 -9.49 -5.04
N GLU A 741 -7.27 -8.25 -5.51
CA GLU A 741 -6.17 -7.72 -6.31
C GLU A 741 -4.86 -7.68 -5.52
N LYS A 742 -4.92 -7.39 -4.21
CA LYS A 742 -3.75 -7.48 -3.33
C LYS A 742 -3.25 -8.91 -3.18
N VAL A 743 -4.15 -9.88 -3.01
CA VAL A 743 -3.78 -11.31 -2.94
C VAL A 743 -3.09 -11.73 -4.25
N ILE A 744 -3.67 -11.39 -5.41
CA ILE A 744 -3.08 -11.67 -6.74
C ILE A 744 -1.68 -11.07 -6.86
N LYS A 745 -1.52 -9.79 -6.53
CA LYS A 745 -0.22 -9.09 -6.57
C LYS A 745 0.86 -9.85 -5.80
N TRP A 746 0.55 -10.36 -4.61
CA TRP A 746 1.54 -11.07 -3.79
C TRP A 746 1.80 -12.50 -4.26
N LEU A 747 0.78 -13.15 -4.83
CA LEU A 747 0.96 -14.43 -5.52
C LEU A 747 1.88 -14.29 -6.73
N ASP A 748 1.69 -13.27 -7.58
CA ASP A 748 2.55 -13.02 -8.75
C ASP A 748 4.03 -12.83 -8.35
N ILE A 749 4.27 -12.22 -7.19
CA ILE A 749 5.63 -12.02 -6.64
C ILE A 749 6.26 -13.34 -6.18
N MET A 750 5.47 -14.26 -5.62
CA MET A 750 5.95 -15.52 -5.04
C MET A 750 5.93 -16.69 -6.03
N LEU A 751 5.02 -16.66 -7.01
CA LEU A 751 4.76 -17.70 -8.01
C LEU A 751 4.59 -17.06 -9.41
N PRO A 752 5.65 -16.47 -9.99
CA PRO A 752 5.56 -15.68 -11.23
C PRO A 752 5.13 -16.46 -12.48
N TYR A 753 5.11 -17.80 -12.41
CA TYR A 753 4.73 -18.70 -13.50
C TYR A 753 3.33 -19.31 -13.33
N VAL A 754 2.62 -18.92 -12.28
CA VAL A 754 1.25 -19.37 -12.00
C VAL A 754 0.28 -18.24 -12.30
N THR A 755 -0.80 -18.56 -13.00
CA THR A 755 -1.97 -17.67 -13.12
C THR A 755 -3.12 -18.27 -12.32
N ILE A 756 -3.56 -17.57 -11.28
CA ILE A 756 -4.69 -18.03 -10.45
C ILE A 756 -5.99 -17.39 -10.91
N ASP A 757 -6.99 -18.21 -11.19
CA ASP A 757 -8.37 -17.78 -11.36
C ASP A 757 -9.16 -18.07 -10.09
N PHE A 758 -9.56 -17.00 -9.40
CA PHE A 758 -10.46 -17.13 -8.26
C PHE A 758 -11.91 -17.29 -8.75
N VAL A 759 -12.53 -18.40 -8.40
CA VAL A 759 -13.88 -18.77 -8.83
C VAL A 759 -14.86 -18.56 -7.68
N ASN A 760 -15.97 -17.88 -7.95
CA ASN A 760 -17.12 -17.80 -7.04
C ASN A 760 -18.21 -18.76 -7.54
N VAL A 761 -18.56 -19.76 -6.74
CA VAL A 761 -19.68 -20.66 -7.02
C VAL A 761 -20.93 -20.11 -6.34
N ALA A 762 -21.98 -19.87 -7.14
CA ALA A 762 -23.28 -19.44 -6.63
C ALA A 762 -23.86 -20.51 -5.71
N GLU A 763 -24.39 -20.10 -4.55
CA GLU A 763 -24.92 -21.01 -3.52
C GLU A 763 -23.94 -22.15 -3.17
N ASN A 764 -22.64 -21.84 -3.12
CA ASN A 764 -21.56 -22.82 -2.89
C ASN A 764 -21.76 -23.71 -1.65
N ASP A 765 -22.36 -23.17 -0.60
CA ASP A 765 -22.71 -23.88 0.63
C ASP A 765 -23.73 -24.99 0.38
N ILE A 766 -24.77 -24.67 -0.39
CA ILE A 766 -25.87 -25.60 -0.75
C ILE A 766 -25.39 -26.60 -1.82
N VAL A 767 -24.72 -26.11 -2.87
CA VAL A 767 -24.19 -26.93 -3.96
C VAL A 767 -23.16 -27.93 -3.42
N GLY A 768 -22.29 -27.49 -2.52
CA GLY A 768 -21.32 -28.34 -1.85
C GLY A 768 -21.94 -29.44 -0.99
N ALA A 769 -22.98 -29.11 -0.22
CA ALA A 769 -23.73 -30.09 0.56
C ALA A 769 -24.50 -31.08 -0.35
N ALA A 770 -25.04 -30.61 -1.47
CA ALA A 770 -25.67 -31.48 -2.46
C ALA A 770 -24.66 -32.44 -3.11
N ALA A 771 -23.50 -31.93 -3.50
CA ALA A 771 -22.40 -32.73 -4.02
C ALA A 771 -21.95 -33.81 -3.01
N LEU A 772 -21.81 -33.42 -1.74
CA LEU A 772 -21.49 -34.34 -0.65
C LEU A 772 -22.50 -35.49 -0.50
N ALA A 773 -23.80 -35.19 -0.64
CA ALA A 773 -24.86 -36.20 -0.54
C ALA A 773 -24.89 -37.17 -1.73
N ASN A 774 -24.35 -36.74 -2.87
CA ASN A 774 -24.46 -37.43 -4.15
C ASN A 774 -23.22 -38.28 -4.52
N LEU A 775 -22.12 -38.09 -3.80
CA LEU A 775 -20.92 -38.94 -3.84
C LEU A 775 -21.18 -40.26 -3.12
#